data_AF-A0A1A3QCE3-F1
#
_entry.id   AF-A0A1A3QCE3-F1
#
_cell.length_a   1.000
_cell.length_b   1.000
_cell.length_c   1.000
_cell.angle_alpha   90.00
_cell.angle_beta   90.00
_cell.angle_gamma   90.00
#
_symmetry.space_group_name_H-M   'P 1'
#
loop_
_entity.id
_entity.type
_entity.pdbx_description
1 polymer ?
#
loop_
_entity_poly.entity_id
_entity_poly.type
_entity_poly.pdbx_seq_one_letter_code
_entity_poly.pdbx_strand_id
1 'polypeptide(L)'
;MNRKNVIRTLTAIAVVVLLGWSFFYFSDDTRGYKPVDTSVAMAQISGDNVKSAQIDDREQQLRLTLKKGNKDTDNSDKVITKYPSGYAVDLFNALNTKNAKVSTVVNEGSILGELLVYVLPLLLLVGLFVMFSRMQGGARMGFGFGKSRAKMLNKDMPKTTFADVAGVDEAVEELYEIKDFLQNPSRYQALGAKIPKGVLLYGPPGTGKTLLARAVAGEAGVPFFTISGSDFVEMFVGVGASRVRDLFEQAKQNSPCIIFVDEIDAVGRQRGAGLGGGHDEREQTLNQLLVEMDGFGDRAGVILIAATNRPDILDPALLRPGRFDRQIPVSNPDLAGRRAVLRVHSKGKPIAPDADLDGLAKRTVGMTGADLANVINEAALLTARENGTVITGPALEEAVDRVIGGPRRKGRIISEQEKKITAYHEGGHTLAAWAMPDIDPVYKVTILARGRTGGHAVAVPEEDKGLRTRSEMIAQLVFAMGGRAAEELVFREPTTGAVSDIEQATKIARSMVTEFGMSSKLGAVKYGTEHGDPFLGRTMGTQADYSHEVARDIDDEVRKLIEAAHTEAWEILTEYRDVLDTLAGELLEKETLHRPELEGIFSGVEKRPRLTMFDDFGGRIPSDKPPIKTPGELAMERGEPWPPPVAEPAFKAAIAAASQAAEAARAEADRNANGPNGFNGGQPGGNREPVPHGPTQPDYGAPAGWHAPGWPPPPQQQHQPNYWYPPAQPPQQPYWPQPVPSYPGQPGPPAHPPYPPYPPYPPPGQSHPDAGKSPEKEDDDVSRSNPPAHG
;
A
#
# COMPACT_ATOMS: atom_id res chain seq x y z
N MET A 1 23.64 -29.35 31.75
CA MET A 1 24.92 -28.63 31.93
C MET A 1 25.42 -28.85 33.35
N ASN A 2 26.68 -29.23 33.52
CA ASN A 2 27.26 -29.56 34.82
C ASN A 2 27.35 -28.30 35.70
N ARG A 3 26.57 -28.23 36.79
CA ARG A 3 26.39 -27.02 37.63
C ARG A 3 27.72 -26.48 38.17
N LYS A 4 28.69 -27.37 38.43
CA LYS A 4 30.07 -27.02 38.82
C LYS A 4 30.83 -26.26 37.73
N ASN A 5 30.64 -26.62 36.46
CA ASN A 5 31.30 -25.94 35.36
C ASN A 5 30.72 -24.54 35.16
N VAL A 6 29.39 -24.40 35.21
CA VAL A 6 28.72 -23.09 35.08
C VAL A 6 29.17 -22.12 36.18
N ILE A 7 29.22 -22.59 37.43
CA ILE A 7 29.67 -21.75 38.55
C ILE A 7 31.13 -21.32 38.34
N ARG A 8 32.03 -22.23 37.94
CA ARG A 8 33.45 -21.93 37.70
C ARG A 8 33.64 -20.91 36.57
N THR A 9 32.87 -21.01 35.50
CA THR A 9 32.93 -20.07 34.37
C THR A 9 32.42 -18.68 34.78
N LEU A 10 31.35 -18.62 35.57
CA LEU A 10 30.82 -17.35 36.10
C LEU A 10 31.80 -16.71 37.09
N THR A 11 32.48 -17.48 37.95
CA THR A 11 33.51 -16.92 38.84
C THR A 11 34.70 -16.40 38.05
N ALA A 12 35.14 -17.10 37.00
CA ALA A 12 36.24 -16.63 36.15
C ALA A 12 35.88 -15.32 35.42
N ILE A 13 34.66 -15.20 34.88
CA ILE A 13 34.18 -13.96 34.25
C ILE A 13 34.13 -12.83 35.29
N ALA A 14 33.59 -13.08 36.48
CA ALA A 14 33.50 -12.07 37.53
C ALA A 14 34.89 -11.55 37.96
N VAL A 15 35.89 -12.44 38.10
CA VAL A 15 37.27 -12.06 38.43
C VAL A 15 37.88 -11.21 37.32
N VAL A 16 37.67 -11.59 36.06
CA VAL A 16 38.21 -10.85 34.91
C VAL A 16 37.57 -9.47 34.77
N VAL A 17 36.26 -9.37 34.99
CA VAL A 17 35.55 -8.08 35.01
C VAL A 17 36.03 -7.21 36.18
N LEU A 18 36.24 -7.80 37.36
CA LEU A 18 36.77 -7.08 38.52
C LEU A 18 38.21 -6.58 38.29
N LEU A 19 39.06 -7.38 37.65
CA LEU A 19 40.42 -6.97 37.29
C LEU A 19 40.42 -5.86 36.24
N GLY A 20 39.56 -5.96 35.21
CA GLY A 20 39.37 -4.90 34.23
C GLY A 20 38.86 -3.61 34.87
N TRP A 21 37.83 -3.70 35.72
CA TRP A 21 37.31 -2.56 36.48
C TRP A 21 38.36 -1.96 37.40
N SER A 22 39.14 -2.78 38.11
CA SER A 22 40.24 -2.33 38.96
C SER A 22 41.31 -1.60 38.15
N PHE A 23 41.67 -2.10 36.96
CA PHE A 23 42.65 -1.44 36.09
C PHE A 23 42.15 -0.05 35.65
N PHE A 24 40.92 0.05 35.14
CA PHE A 24 40.31 1.34 34.80
C PHE A 24 40.13 2.24 36.03
N TYR A 25 39.93 1.67 37.21
CA TYR A 25 39.81 2.41 38.45
C TYR A 25 41.16 3.01 38.90
N PHE A 26 42.28 2.31 38.71
CA PHE A 26 43.59 2.82 39.11
C PHE A 26 44.30 3.63 38.02
N SER A 27 43.87 3.56 36.75
CA SER A 27 44.51 4.27 35.63
C SER A 27 44.02 5.71 35.40
N ASP A 28 42.99 6.16 36.12
CA ASP A 28 42.37 7.47 35.90
C ASP A 28 42.95 8.53 36.84
N ASP A 29 43.87 9.33 36.29
CA ASP A 29 44.60 10.41 36.98
C ASP A 29 43.82 11.73 37.07
N THR A 30 42.63 11.82 36.45
CA THR A 30 41.77 13.02 36.56
C THR A 30 40.96 13.05 37.86
N ARG A 31 41.07 12.00 38.69
CA ARG A 31 40.32 11.83 39.93
C ARG A 31 40.75 12.84 40.98
N GLY A 32 39.77 13.58 41.49
CA GLY A 32 39.98 14.66 42.47
C GLY A 32 39.98 16.06 41.85
N TYR A 33 39.83 16.19 40.54
CA TYR A 33 39.50 17.45 39.88
C TYR A 33 38.00 17.52 39.58
N LYS A 34 37.39 18.68 39.83
CA LYS A 34 35.98 18.89 39.50
C LYS A 34 35.84 19.42 38.06
N PRO A 35 35.03 18.79 37.19
CA PRO A 35 34.77 19.33 35.87
C PRO A 35 33.97 20.63 35.98
N VAL A 36 34.46 21.69 35.35
CA VAL A 36 33.80 22.99 35.26
C VAL A 36 33.78 23.46 33.82
N ASP A 37 32.81 24.31 33.49
CA ASP A 37 32.73 24.91 32.15
C ASP A 37 33.94 25.81 31.87
N THR A 38 34.34 25.88 30.60
CA THR A 38 35.48 26.69 30.16
C THR A 38 35.30 28.16 30.55
N SER A 39 34.08 28.69 30.50
CA SER A 39 33.77 30.07 30.92
C SER A 39 34.03 30.31 32.41
N VAL A 40 33.70 29.35 33.27
CA VAL A 40 33.95 29.41 34.72
C VAL A 40 35.44 29.36 34.99
N ALA A 41 36.17 28.46 34.33
CA ALA A 41 37.62 28.39 34.43
C ALA A 41 38.30 29.69 33.99
N MET A 42 37.86 30.29 32.89
CA MET A 42 38.37 31.59 32.40
C MET A 42 38.07 32.72 33.40
N ALA A 43 36.88 32.74 34.00
CA ALA A 43 36.53 33.73 35.01
C ALA A 43 37.46 33.64 36.25
N GLN A 44 37.82 32.43 36.68
CA GLN A 44 38.76 32.23 37.79
C GLN A 44 40.19 32.70 37.44
N ILE A 45 40.61 32.53 36.18
CA ILE A 45 41.91 33.02 35.68
C ILE A 45 41.92 34.56 35.63
N SER A 46 40.88 35.18 35.05
CA SER A 46 40.77 36.63 34.96
C SER A 46 40.69 37.29 36.36
N GLY A 47 40.04 36.62 37.31
CA GLY A 47 39.86 37.05 38.70
C GLY A 47 41.05 36.82 39.65
N ASP A 48 42.21 36.37 39.17
CA ASP A 48 43.43 36.07 39.97
C ASP A 48 43.21 35.06 41.12
N ASN A 49 42.30 34.10 40.93
CA ASN A 49 42.00 33.06 41.92
C ASN A 49 42.77 31.75 41.67
N VAL A 50 43.76 31.75 40.77
CA VAL A 50 44.54 30.55 40.41
C VAL A 50 45.88 30.52 41.16
N LYS A 51 46.17 29.40 41.82
CA LYS A 51 47.43 29.14 42.52
C LYS A 51 48.45 28.44 41.62
N SER A 52 48.01 27.43 40.88
CA SER A 52 48.82 26.73 39.88
C SER A 52 47.92 26.25 38.74
N ALA A 53 48.46 26.26 37.54
CA ALA A 53 47.77 25.77 36.35
C ALA A 53 48.64 24.71 35.66
N GLN A 54 48.04 23.61 35.27
CA GLN A 54 48.66 22.59 34.45
C GLN A 54 47.89 22.46 33.14
N ILE A 55 48.62 22.59 32.04
CA ILE A 55 48.09 22.47 30.68
C ILE A 55 48.52 21.11 30.14
N ASP A 56 47.56 20.23 29.87
CA ASP A 56 47.76 18.91 29.28
C ASP A 56 47.46 18.99 27.78
N ASP A 57 48.51 19.12 26.97
CA ASP A 57 48.40 19.49 25.54
C ASP A 57 47.71 18.41 24.69
N ARG A 58 48.09 17.14 24.87
CA ARG A 58 47.52 16.00 24.12
C ARG A 58 46.03 15.79 24.41
N GLU A 59 45.62 15.98 25.66
CA GLU A 59 44.24 15.76 26.11
C GLU A 59 43.37 17.01 25.99
N GLN A 60 43.98 18.15 25.61
CA GLN A 60 43.35 19.48 25.52
C GLN A 60 42.62 19.87 26.81
N GLN A 61 43.30 19.65 27.94
CA GLN A 61 42.75 19.84 29.27
C GLN A 61 43.57 20.85 30.07
N LEU A 62 42.85 21.69 30.81
CA LEU A 62 43.43 22.65 31.74
C LEU A 62 43.01 22.26 33.16
N ARG A 63 43.99 21.92 33.98
CA ARG A 63 43.82 21.63 35.41
C ARG A 63 44.24 22.86 36.21
N LEU A 64 43.35 23.40 37.02
CA LEU A 64 43.61 24.56 37.86
C LEU A 64 43.49 24.17 39.33
N THR A 65 44.49 24.56 40.11
CA THR A 65 44.38 24.59 41.57
C THR A 65 44.12 26.04 41.97
N LEU A 66 42.97 26.29 42.60
CA LEU A 66 42.50 27.61 43.01
C LEU A 66 43.03 27.99 44.39
N LYS A 67 43.09 29.29 44.68
CA LYS A 67 43.44 29.81 46.01
C LYS A 67 42.28 29.59 47.00
N LYS A 68 41.04 29.79 46.55
CA LYS A 68 39.79 29.48 47.28
C LYS A 68 38.71 28.97 46.32
N GLY A 69 37.98 27.93 46.69
CA GLY A 69 36.78 27.50 45.94
C GLY A 69 35.65 28.54 46.08
N ASN A 70 34.86 28.72 45.03
CA ASN A 70 33.66 29.57 45.05
C ASN A 70 32.40 28.72 44.81
N LYS A 71 31.21 29.36 44.85
CA LYS A 71 29.95 28.66 44.54
C LYS A 71 29.90 28.08 43.12
N ASP A 72 30.49 28.76 42.14
CA ASP A 72 30.52 28.33 40.73
C ASP A 72 31.47 27.13 40.49
N THR A 73 32.40 26.89 41.42
CA THR A 73 33.26 25.68 41.45
C THR A 73 32.82 24.69 42.51
N ASP A 74 31.61 24.86 43.07
CA ASP A 74 31.04 24.08 44.18
C ASP A 74 32.03 23.88 45.35
N ASN A 75 32.74 24.96 45.70
CA ASN A 75 33.78 25.01 46.74
C ASN A 75 34.97 24.06 46.52
N SER A 76 35.14 23.48 45.33
CA SER A 76 36.33 22.71 44.98
C SER A 76 37.51 23.64 44.73
N ASP A 77 38.67 23.28 45.30
CA ASP A 77 39.96 23.94 45.09
C ASP A 77 40.69 23.40 43.85
N LYS A 78 40.24 22.28 43.28
CA LYS A 78 40.78 21.67 42.06
C LYS A 78 39.69 21.58 41.01
N VAL A 79 39.92 22.22 39.87
CA VAL A 79 38.98 22.22 38.75
C VAL A 79 39.67 21.83 37.45
N ILE A 80 38.92 21.19 36.55
CA ILE A 80 39.38 20.77 35.24
C ILE A 80 38.40 21.21 34.17
N THR A 81 38.91 21.74 33.06
CA THR A 81 38.12 22.12 31.89
C THR A 81 38.80 21.63 30.62
N LYS A 82 38.02 21.42 29.56
CA LYS A 82 38.54 21.20 28.21
C LYS A 82 38.58 22.52 27.45
N TYR A 83 39.53 22.65 26.52
CA TYR A 83 39.65 23.83 25.65
C TYR A 83 39.91 23.43 24.19
N PRO A 84 39.50 24.23 23.19
CA PRO A 84 39.80 23.95 21.79
C PRO A 84 41.30 24.09 21.46
N SER A 85 41.84 23.25 20.58
CA SER A 85 43.28 23.19 20.24
C SER A 85 43.97 24.54 19.97
N GLY A 86 43.27 25.50 19.35
CA GLY A 86 43.81 26.82 19.03
C GLY A 86 43.92 27.79 20.22
N TYR A 87 43.31 27.48 21.37
CA TYR A 87 43.18 28.40 22.51
C TYR A 87 44.27 28.22 23.59
N ALA A 88 45.16 27.24 23.41
CA ALA A 88 46.21 26.91 24.39
C ALA A 88 47.21 28.06 24.62
N VAL A 89 47.58 28.76 23.54
CA VAL A 89 48.55 29.87 23.57
C VAL A 89 47.97 31.07 24.31
N ASP A 90 46.69 31.38 24.06
CA ASP A 90 45.97 32.47 24.73
C ASP A 90 45.81 32.18 26.24
N LEU A 91 45.50 30.93 26.58
CA LEU A 91 45.44 30.45 27.97
C LEU A 91 46.79 30.56 28.68
N PHE A 92 47.88 30.13 28.03
CA PHE A 92 49.22 30.24 28.59
C PHE A 92 49.61 31.70 28.85
N ASN A 93 49.33 32.59 27.89
CA ASN A 93 49.59 34.03 28.04
C ASN A 93 48.76 34.65 29.17
N ALA A 94 47.47 34.32 29.26
CA ALA A 94 46.57 34.82 30.31
C ALA A 94 47.03 34.38 31.72
N LEU A 95 47.50 33.15 31.86
CA LEU A 95 48.02 32.60 33.12
C LEU A 95 49.37 33.20 33.52
N ASN A 96 50.26 33.43 32.55
CA ASN A 96 51.59 34.01 32.79
C ASN A 96 51.52 35.49 33.19
N THR A 97 50.58 36.25 32.60
CA THR A 97 50.32 37.66 32.96
C THR A 97 49.89 37.83 34.43
N LYS A 98 49.34 36.77 35.04
CA LYS A 98 48.87 36.76 36.44
C LYS A 98 49.84 36.08 37.41
N ASN A 99 51.07 35.76 36.97
CA ASN A 99 52.14 35.20 37.82
C ASN A 99 51.79 33.84 38.47
N ALA A 100 50.87 33.07 37.87
CA ALA A 100 50.54 31.72 38.32
C ALA A 100 51.66 30.74 37.93
N LYS A 101 51.93 29.72 38.75
CA LYS A 101 52.86 28.64 38.37
C LYS A 101 52.20 27.79 37.29
N VAL A 102 52.68 27.91 36.05
CA VAL A 102 52.18 27.16 34.90
C VAL A 102 53.14 26.01 34.59
N SER A 103 52.62 24.78 34.56
CA SER A 103 53.37 23.60 34.10
C SER A 103 52.68 23.00 32.86
N THR A 104 53.40 22.87 31.76
CA THR A 104 52.91 22.19 30.56
C THR A 104 53.41 20.75 30.58
N VAL A 105 52.50 19.78 30.63
CA VAL A 105 52.87 18.35 30.58
C VAL A 105 52.46 17.80 29.22
N VAL A 106 53.45 17.35 28.45
CA VAL A 106 53.21 16.60 27.22
C VAL A 106 53.28 15.13 27.60
N ASN A 107 52.13 14.48 27.71
CA ASN A 107 52.06 13.07 28.07
C ASN A 107 52.47 12.23 26.86
N GLU A 108 53.72 11.75 26.83
CA GLU A 108 54.16 10.72 25.90
C GLU A 108 53.58 9.39 26.37
N GLY A 109 52.35 9.07 25.93
CA GLY A 109 51.76 7.76 26.16
C GLY A 109 52.73 6.67 25.69
N SER A 110 53.09 5.74 26.57
CA SER A 110 53.90 4.59 26.18
C SER A 110 53.12 3.82 25.11
N ILE A 111 53.65 3.77 23.89
CA ILE A 111 53.03 3.08 22.74
C ILE A 111 52.65 1.64 23.11
N LEU A 112 53.48 1.01 23.95
CA LEU A 112 53.25 -0.35 24.44
C LEU A 112 52.07 -0.41 25.42
N GLY A 113 51.86 0.62 26.25
CA GLY A 113 50.71 0.76 27.14
C GLY A 113 49.41 1.03 26.40
N GLU A 114 49.41 1.94 25.41
CA GLU A 114 48.22 2.19 24.57
C GLU A 114 47.85 0.94 23.77
N LEU A 115 48.82 0.23 23.18
CA LEU A 115 48.60 -1.05 22.51
C LEU A 115 47.99 -2.09 23.46
N LEU A 116 48.48 -2.19 24.70
CA LEU A 116 47.98 -3.15 25.69
C LEU A 116 46.53 -2.85 26.08
N VAL A 117 46.15 -1.58 26.23
CA VAL A 117 44.78 -1.18 26.55
C VAL A 117 43.80 -1.55 25.42
N TYR A 118 44.22 -1.51 24.16
CA TYR A 118 43.38 -1.91 23.02
C TYR A 118 43.42 -3.43 22.73
N VAL A 119 44.58 -4.07 22.90
CA VAL A 119 44.77 -5.49 22.59
C VAL A 119 44.27 -6.40 23.72
N LEU A 120 44.34 -5.98 24.98
CA LEU A 120 43.92 -6.82 26.11
C LEU A 120 42.41 -7.12 26.12
N PRO A 121 41.50 -6.17 25.86
CA PRO A 121 40.08 -6.48 25.69
C PRO A 121 39.81 -7.44 24.53
N LEU A 122 40.54 -7.29 23.41
CA LEU A 122 40.43 -8.17 22.25
C LEU A 122 40.92 -9.59 22.57
N LEU A 123 42.08 -9.72 23.23
CA LEU A 123 42.62 -11.02 23.65
C LEU A 123 41.75 -11.70 24.70
N LEU A 124 41.13 -10.93 25.58
CA LEU A 124 40.19 -11.43 26.59
C LEU A 124 38.90 -11.93 25.92
N LEU A 125 38.40 -11.23 24.89
CA LEU A 125 37.24 -11.67 24.09
C LEU A 125 37.57 -12.92 23.28
N VAL A 126 38.75 -12.99 22.65
CA VAL A 126 39.25 -14.19 21.95
C VAL A 126 39.46 -15.35 22.93
N GLY A 127 40.03 -15.11 24.11
CA GLY A 127 40.19 -16.10 25.16
C GLY A 127 38.86 -16.63 25.68
N LEU A 128 37.88 -15.74 25.85
CA LEU A 128 36.51 -16.09 26.21
C LEU A 128 35.84 -16.90 25.10
N PHE A 129 36.02 -16.54 23.83
CA PHE A 129 35.53 -17.27 22.66
C PHE A 129 36.14 -18.67 22.55
N VAL A 130 37.46 -18.80 22.78
CA VAL A 130 38.17 -20.08 22.81
C VAL A 130 37.72 -20.94 24.01
N MET A 131 37.41 -20.33 25.15
CA MET A 131 36.85 -21.03 26.30
C MET A 131 35.40 -21.50 26.05
N PHE A 132 34.55 -20.67 25.44
CA PHE A 132 33.18 -21.04 25.08
C PHE A 132 33.14 -22.16 24.02
N SER A 133 33.98 -22.06 22.99
CA SER A 133 34.11 -23.10 21.96
C SER A 133 34.66 -24.43 22.51
N ARG A 134 35.46 -24.40 23.58
CA ARG A 134 35.93 -25.63 24.27
C ARG A 134 34.96 -26.17 25.31
N MET A 135 34.09 -25.33 25.89
CA MET A 135 33.09 -25.75 26.88
C MET A 135 31.83 -26.35 26.23
N GLN A 136 31.59 -26.06 24.95
CA GLN A 136 30.60 -26.72 24.10
C GLN A 136 31.23 -27.96 23.44
N GLY A 137 31.52 -28.98 24.25
CA GLY A 137 32.19 -30.20 23.80
C GLY A 137 31.49 -30.88 22.60
N GLY A 138 32.27 -31.15 21.55
CA GLY A 138 32.23 -32.43 20.85
C GLY A 138 31.09 -32.71 19.87
N ALA A 139 30.37 -31.72 19.34
CA ALA A 139 29.42 -31.94 18.25
C ALA A 139 29.66 -30.97 17.09
N ARG A 140 30.07 -31.55 15.94
CA ARG A 140 30.01 -31.02 14.57
C ARG A 140 29.29 -29.67 14.44
N MET A 141 30.05 -28.58 14.41
CA MET A 141 29.63 -27.29 13.85
C MET A 141 30.52 -26.97 12.66
N GLY A 142 30.27 -27.71 11.58
CA GLY A 142 30.78 -27.48 10.24
C GLY A 142 29.83 -28.22 9.30
N PHE A 143 29.24 -27.51 8.34
CA PHE A 143 28.24 -28.01 7.36
C PHE A 143 26.78 -28.20 7.85
N GLY A 144 26.19 -27.17 8.48
CA GLY A 144 24.75 -27.13 8.79
C GLY A 144 23.99 -25.88 8.34
N PHE A 145 24.64 -24.94 7.65
CA PHE A 145 24.06 -23.64 7.30
C PHE A 145 23.16 -23.63 6.04
N GLY A 146 22.98 -24.79 5.39
CA GLY A 146 22.24 -24.90 4.11
C GLY A 146 20.96 -25.72 4.14
N LYS A 147 20.53 -26.21 5.31
CA LYS A 147 19.17 -26.75 5.46
C LYS A 147 18.46 -25.87 6.46
N SER A 148 17.54 -25.07 5.95
CA SER A 148 16.61 -24.32 6.79
C SER A 148 16.05 -25.29 7.83
N ARG A 149 16.09 -24.91 9.11
CA ARG A 149 15.04 -25.36 10.05
C ARG A 149 13.78 -24.61 9.63
N ALA A 150 13.28 -24.89 8.43
CA ALA A 150 12.07 -24.29 7.92
C ALA A 150 10.97 -24.61 8.92
N LYS A 151 10.38 -23.54 9.46
CA LYS A 151 8.99 -23.56 9.89
C LYS A 151 8.23 -24.27 8.77
N MET A 152 7.72 -25.48 9.01
CA MET A 152 6.98 -26.22 7.98
C MET A 152 6.00 -25.26 7.35
N LEU A 153 6.10 -25.08 6.02
CA LEU A 153 5.12 -24.28 5.29
C LEU A 153 3.75 -24.85 5.63
N ASN A 154 2.81 -24.00 6.06
CA ASN A 154 1.48 -24.47 6.45
C ASN A 154 0.81 -25.05 5.21
N LYS A 155 0.78 -26.38 5.12
CA LYS A 155 -0.01 -27.13 4.16
C LYS A 155 -1.44 -27.09 4.66
N ASP A 156 -2.19 -26.09 4.21
CA ASP A 156 -3.61 -25.98 4.51
C ASP A 156 -4.43 -26.55 3.34
N MET A 157 -5.54 -27.19 3.67
CA MET A 157 -6.61 -27.52 2.72
C MET A 157 -7.78 -26.57 3.02
N PRO A 158 -7.89 -25.44 2.32
CA PRO A 158 -8.91 -24.44 2.61
C PRO A 158 -10.31 -25.01 2.41
N LYS A 159 -11.23 -24.67 3.32
CA LYS A 159 -12.67 -24.95 3.16
C LYS A 159 -13.43 -23.79 2.53
N THR A 160 -12.79 -22.63 2.38
CA THR A 160 -13.35 -21.43 1.77
C THR A 160 -13.58 -21.67 0.29
N THR A 161 -14.74 -21.27 -0.21
CA THR A 161 -15.20 -21.49 -1.58
C THR A 161 -15.49 -20.16 -2.29
N PHE A 162 -15.82 -20.17 -3.58
CA PHE A 162 -16.24 -18.94 -4.26
C PHE A 162 -17.56 -18.38 -3.70
N ALA A 163 -18.38 -19.21 -3.05
CA ALA A 163 -19.60 -18.75 -2.37
C ALA A 163 -19.33 -17.83 -1.16
N ASP A 164 -18.11 -17.87 -0.61
CA ASP A 164 -17.68 -17.02 0.51
C ASP A 164 -17.06 -15.69 0.03
N VAL A 165 -16.88 -15.53 -1.30
CA VAL A 165 -16.33 -14.34 -1.93
C VAL A 165 -17.43 -13.62 -2.69
N ALA A 166 -17.55 -12.32 -2.50
CA ALA A 166 -18.59 -11.51 -3.12
C ALA A 166 -18.04 -10.18 -3.61
N GLY A 167 -18.68 -9.62 -4.65
CA GLY A 167 -18.40 -8.28 -5.16
C GLY A 167 -17.13 -8.14 -6.00
N VAL A 168 -16.56 -9.27 -6.45
CA VAL A 168 -15.40 -9.33 -7.36
C VAL A 168 -15.65 -10.40 -8.43
N ASP A 169 -16.83 -10.32 -9.06
CA ASP A 169 -17.34 -11.35 -9.97
C ASP A 169 -16.43 -11.56 -11.19
N GLU A 170 -15.86 -10.48 -11.73
CA GLU A 170 -14.92 -10.54 -12.85
C GLU A 170 -13.64 -11.29 -12.48
N ALA A 171 -13.09 -11.02 -11.29
CA ALA A 171 -11.90 -11.72 -10.81
C ALA A 171 -12.17 -13.20 -10.51
N VAL A 172 -13.38 -13.53 -10.05
CA VAL A 172 -13.82 -14.92 -9.84
C VAL A 172 -13.94 -15.66 -11.18
N GLU A 173 -14.50 -15.03 -12.21
CA GLU A 173 -14.62 -15.62 -13.55
C GLU A 173 -13.24 -15.96 -14.15
N GLU A 174 -12.30 -15.01 -14.07
CA GLU A 174 -10.92 -15.21 -14.54
C GLU A 174 -10.20 -16.35 -13.79
N LEU A 175 -10.43 -16.47 -12.49
CA LEU A 175 -9.86 -17.54 -11.66
C LEU A 175 -10.60 -18.88 -11.77
N TYR A 176 -11.82 -18.88 -12.32
CA TYR A 176 -12.58 -20.10 -12.56
C TYR A 176 -11.86 -21.00 -13.58
N GLU A 177 -11.20 -20.41 -14.57
CA GLU A 177 -10.35 -21.15 -15.53
C GLU A 177 -9.19 -21.87 -14.82
N ILE A 178 -8.54 -21.20 -13.88
CA ILE A 178 -7.43 -21.75 -13.08
C ILE A 178 -7.92 -22.93 -12.25
N LYS A 179 -9.09 -22.78 -11.62
CA LYS A 179 -9.76 -23.84 -10.86
C LYS A 179 -10.10 -25.04 -11.75
N ASP A 180 -10.70 -24.82 -12.92
CA ASP A 180 -11.09 -25.92 -13.81
C ASP A 180 -9.88 -26.68 -14.36
N PHE A 181 -8.78 -25.98 -14.63
CA PHE A 181 -7.52 -26.62 -14.99
C PHE A 181 -6.99 -27.54 -13.88
N LEU A 182 -6.99 -27.08 -12.62
CA LEU A 182 -6.53 -27.89 -11.50
C LEU A 182 -7.37 -29.15 -11.30
N GLN A 183 -8.66 -29.11 -11.62
CA GLN A 183 -9.55 -30.27 -11.58
C GLN A 183 -9.40 -31.18 -12.80
N ASN A 184 -9.23 -30.61 -14.00
CA ASN A 184 -9.25 -31.33 -15.28
C ASN A 184 -8.02 -31.05 -16.17
N PRO A 185 -6.78 -31.29 -15.71
CA PRO A 185 -5.57 -30.86 -16.42
C PRO A 185 -5.38 -31.57 -17.76
N SER A 186 -5.85 -32.82 -17.89
CA SER A 186 -5.74 -33.63 -19.12
C SER A 186 -6.47 -33.02 -20.31
N ARG A 187 -7.61 -32.34 -20.07
CA ARG A 187 -8.41 -31.68 -21.10
C ARG A 187 -7.64 -30.56 -21.78
N TYR A 188 -6.96 -29.73 -21.00
CA TYR A 188 -6.15 -28.62 -21.49
C TYR A 188 -4.86 -29.11 -22.18
N GLN A 189 -4.23 -30.16 -21.63
CA GLN A 189 -3.04 -30.77 -22.24
C GLN A 189 -3.34 -31.40 -23.60
N ALA A 190 -4.50 -32.05 -23.77
CA ALA A 190 -4.93 -32.64 -25.04
C ALA A 190 -5.13 -31.58 -26.14
N LEU A 191 -5.52 -30.36 -25.76
CA LEU A 191 -5.70 -29.23 -26.68
C LEU A 191 -4.38 -28.47 -26.95
N GLY A 192 -3.28 -28.81 -26.26
CA GLY A 192 -2.01 -28.09 -26.37
C GLY A 192 -2.05 -26.68 -25.78
N ALA A 193 -3.04 -26.38 -24.93
CA ALA A 193 -3.15 -25.08 -24.28
C ALA A 193 -2.00 -24.90 -23.27
N LYS A 194 -1.30 -23.76 -23.35
CA LYS A 194 -0.29 -23.36 -22.37
C LYS A 194 -1.00 -22.73 -21.18
N ILE A 195 -0.73 -23.25 -20.00
CA ILE A 195 -1.35 -22.81 -18.75
C ILE A 195 -0.53 -21.66 -18.17
N PRO A 196 -1.19 -20.62 -17.62
CA PRO A 196 -0.49 -19.58 -16.92
C PRO A 196 0.24 -20.15 -15.72
N LYS A 197 1.56 -19.91 -15.68
CA LYS A 197 2.41 -20.38 -14.58
C LYS A 197 2.23 -19.52 -13.33
N GLY A 198 1.84 -18.27 -13.52
CA GLY A 198 1.71 -17.28 -12.46
C GLY A 198 0.55 -16.33 -12.69
N VAL A 199 -0.24 -16.14 -11.64
CA VAL A 199 -1.32 -15.15 -11.59
C VAL A 199 -0.95 -14.06 -10.60
N LEU A 200 -0.99 -12.80 -11.02
CA LEU A 200 -0.82 -11.64 -10.16
C LEU A 200 -2.17 -10.99 -9.89
N LEU A 201 -2.62 -11.04 -8.63
CA LEU A 201 -3.76 -10.29 -8.12
C LEU A 201 -3.27 -8.92 -7.66
N TYR A 202 -3.79 -7.84 -8.25
CA TYR A 202 -3.40 -6.49 -7.85
C TYR A 202 -4.62 -5.61 -7.56
N GLY A 203 -4.50 -4.71 -6.60
CA GLY A 203 -5.56 -3.78 -6.25
C GLY A 203 -5.45 -3.29 -4.81
N PRO A 204 -6.34 -2.41 -4.34
CA PRO A 204 -6.27 -1.83 -3.00
C PRO A 204 -6.21 -2.88 -1.88
N PRO A 205 -5.64 -2.57 -0.71
CA PRO A 205 -5.68 -3.47 0.44
C PRO A 205 -7.14 -3.71 0.86
N GLY A 206 -7.43 -4.89 1.41
CA GLY A 206 -8.78 -5.20 1.91
C GLY A 206 -9.82 -5.62 0.86
N THR A 207 -9.47 -5.72 -0.43
CA THR A 207 -10.37 -6.21 -1.49
C THR A 207 -10.53 -7.74 -1.54
N GLY A 208 -9.89 -8.47 -0.62
CA GLY A 208 -10.06 -9.93 -0.52
C GLY A 208 -9.13 -10.75 -1.40
N LYS A 209 -8.00 -10.21 -1.89
CA LYS A 209 -7.00 -10.95 -2.71
C LYS A 209 -6.58 -12.30 -2.11
N THR A 210 -6.22 -12.31 -0.82
CA THR A 210 -5.83 -13.53 -0.08
C THR A 210 -7.01 -14.48 0.11
N LEU A 211 -8.22 -13.95 0.32
CA LEU A 211 -9.44 -14.76 0.44
C LEU A 211 -9.78 -15.44 -0.90
N LEU A 212 -9.64 -14.70 -2.00
CA LEU A 212 -9.88 -15.16 -3.35
C LEU A 212 -8.91 -16.28 -3.74
N ALA A 213 -7.60 -16.13 -3.48
CA ALA A 213 -6.63 -17.19 -3.73
C ALA A 213 -6.91 -18.46 -2.91
N ARG A 214 -7.35 -18.32 -1.65
CA ARG A 214 -7.78 -19.45 -0.81
C ARG A 214 -9.07 -20.10 -1.32
N ALA A 215 -10.00 -19.33 -1.86
CA ALA A 215 -11.23 -19.83 -2.47
C ALA A 215 -10.95 -20.70 -3.70
N VAL A 216 -10.01 -20.29 -4.57
CA VAL A 216 -9.58 -21.09 -5.73
C VAL A 216 -9.06 -22.47 -5.29
N ALA A 217 -8.21 -22.51 -4.26
CA ALA A 217 -7.68 -23.76 -3.74
C ALA A 217 -8.75 -24.66 -3.11
N GLY A 218 -9.68 -24.07 -2.35
CA GLY A 218 -10.78 -24.81 -1.73
C GLY A 218 -11.77 -25.38 -2.75
N GLU A 219 -12.05 -24.64 -3.82
CA GLU A 219 -12.88 -25.08 -4.95
C GLU A 219 -12.22 -26.16 -5.80
N ALA A 220 -10.92 -26.05 -6.05
CA ALA A 220 -10.16 -27.06 -6.75
C ALA A 220 -9.87 -28.30 -5.89
N GLY A 221 -9.96 -28.19 -4.56
CA GLY A 221 -9.65 -29.26 -3.62
C GLY A 221 -8.16 -29.61 -3.60
N VAL A 222 -7.28 -28.63 -3.80
CA VAL A 222 -5.81 -28.82 -3.86
C VAL A 222 -5.11 -28.19 -2.64
N PRO A 223 -3.90 -28.66 -2.27
CA PRO A 223 -3.11 -28.05 -1.21
C PRO A 223 -2.80 -26.57 -1.50
N PHE A 224 -2.87 -25.75 -0.45
CA PHE A 224 -2.58 -24.32 -0.50
C PHE A 224 -1.36 -24.01 0.38
N PHE A 225 -0.28 -23.56 -0.24
CA PHE A 225 0.91 -23.06 0.45
C PHE A 225 0.87 -21.54 0.50
N THR A 226 1.00 -20.95 1.68
CA THR A 226 0.99 -19.49 1.85
C THR A 226 2.30 -19.00 2.46
N ILE A 227 2.85 -17.92 1.90
CA ILE A 227 4.03 -17.23 2.42
C ILE A 227 3.87 -15.72 2.21
N SER A 228 4.37 -14.90 3.14
CA SER A 228 4.44 -13.45 2.94
C SER A 228 5.73 -13.11 2.18
N GLY A 229 5.66 -12.15 1.25
CA GLY A 229 6.81 -11.60 0.55
C GLY A 229 7.86 -11.03 1.53
N SER A 230 7.42 -10.52 2.67
CA SER A 230 8.31 -10.06 3.74
C SER A 230 9.15 -11.19 4.35
N ASP A 231 8.66 -12.43 4.37
CA ASP A 231 9.36 -13.59 4.96
C ASP A 231 10.60 -14.01 4.16
N PHE A 232 10.70 -13.52 2.92
CA PHE A 232 11.85 -13.74 2.06
C PHE A 232 12.95 -12.71 2.26
N VAL A 233 12.69 -11.60 2.94
CA VAL A 233 13.66 -10.52 3.17
C VAL A 233 14.25 -10.68 4.56
N GLU A 234 15.52 -11.13 4.63
CA GLU A 234 16.24 -11.31 5.89
C GLU A 234 17.57 -10.57 5.94
N MET A 235 18.13 -10.42 7.15
CA MET A 235 19.44 -9.79 7.37
C MET A 235 20.61 -10.59 6.79
N PHE A 236 20.41 -11.88 6.50
CA PHE A 236 21.45 -12.78 6.02
C PHE A 236 21.29 -13.05 4.52
N VAL A 237 22.31 -12.65 3.76
CA VAL A 237 22.38 -12.88 2.31
C VAL A 237 22.22 -14.37 1.99
N GLY A 238 21.34 -14.69 1.04
CA GLY A 238 21.10 -16.05 0.55
C GLY A 238 20.07 -16.89 1.33
N VAL A 239 19.60 -16.43 2.50
CA VAL A 239 18.54 -17.13 3.24
C VAL A 239 17.21 -17.08 2.49
N GLY A 240 16.82 -15.91 1.98
CA GLY A 240 15.62 -15.75 1.15
C GLY A 240 15.63 -16.67 -0.07
N ALA A 241 16.72 -16.68 -0.82
CA ALA A 241 16.90 -17.58 -1.98
C ALA A 241 16.78 -19.07 -1.61
N SER A 242 17.32 -19.50 -0.45
CA SER A 242 17.14 -20.90 0.00
C SER A 242 15.68 -21.22 0.32
N ARG A 243 14.95 -20.30 0.97
CA ARG A 243 13.53 -20.48 1.28
C ARG A 243 12.68 -20.61 0.01
N VAL A 244 13.00 -19.83 -1.03
CA VAL A 244 12.35 -19.94 -2.34
C VAL A 244 12.55 -21.34 -2.92
N ARG A 245 13.79 -21.86 -2.94
CA ARG A 245 14.06 -23.23 -3.44
C ARG A 245 13.27 -24.29 -2.65
N ASP A 246 13.32 -24.21 -1.32
CA ASP A 246 12.64 -25.17 -0.43
C ASP A 246 11.12 -25.14 -0.64
N LEU A 247 10.53 -23.96 -0.86
CA LEU A 247 9.11 -23.76 -1.16
C LEU A 247 8.72 -24.46 -2.47
N PHE A 248 9.47 -24.23 -3.54
CA PHE A 248 9.19 -24.85 -4.84
C PHE A 248 9.44 -26.36 -4.83
N GLU A 249 10.42 -26.85 -4.10
CA GLU A 249 10.65 -28.29 -3.94
C GLU A 249 9.47 -28.98 -3.22
N GLN A 250 8.97 -28.39 -2.14
CA GLN A 250 7.80 -28.91 -1.42
C GLN A 250 6.52 -28.86 -2.27
N ALA A 251 6.33 -27.79 -3.05
CA ALA A 251 5.19 -27.68 -3.96
C ALA A 251 5.24 -28.75 -5.07
N LYS A 252 6.42 -29.00 -5.65
CA LYS A 252 6.62 -30.07 -6.65
C LYS A 252 6.25 -31.45 -6.09
N GLN A 253 6.58 -31.73 -4.83
CA GLN A 253 6.23 -33.00 -4.17
C GLN A 253 4.74 -33.15 -3.85
N ASN A 254 3.98 -32.04 -3.79
CA ASN A 254 2.56 -32.01 -3.45
C ASN A 254 1.68 -31.57 -4.63
N SER A 255 2.16 -31.70 -5.86
CA SER A 255 1.40 -31.37 -7.07
C SER A 255 0.19 -32.30 -7.27
N PRO A 256 -0.97 -31.79 -7.74
CA PRO A 256 -1.25 -30.39 -8.07
C PRO A 256 -1.48 -29.53 -6.82
N CYS A 257 -0.93 -28.31 -6.79
CA CYS A 257 -1.08 -27.37 -5.66
C CYS A 257 -0.98 -25.90 -6.08
N ILE A 258 -1.39 -25.02 -5.16
CA ILE A 258 -1.26 -23.57 -5.30
C ILE A 258 -0.22 -23.04 -4.31
N ILE A 259 0.70 -22.20 -4.80
CA ILE A 259 1.59 -21.39 -3.98
C ILE A 259 1.04 -19.97 -3.99
N PHE A 260 0.73 -19.42 -2.82
CA PHE A 260 0.31 -18.04 -2.64
C PHE A 260 1.41 -17.20 -1.98
N VAL A 261 1.79 -16.10 -2.62
CA VAL A 261 2.74 -15.12 -2.10
C VAL A 261 2.03 -13.78 -1.89
N ASP A 262 1.75 -13.43 -0.65
CA ASP A 262 1.21 -12.09 -0.32
C ASP A 262 2.33 -11.04 -0.33
N GLU A 263 2.00 -9.77 -0.52
CA GLU A 263 2.99 -8.65 -0.52
C GLU A 263 4.25 -8.94 -1.37
N ILE A 264 4.06 -9.43 -2.59
CA ILE A 264 5.18 -9.79 -3.49
C ILE A 264 6.10 -8.60 -3.77
N ASP A 265 5.60 -7.37 -3.61
CA ASP A 265 6.35 -6.12 -3.72
C ASP A 265 7.47 -5.98 -2.67
N ALA A 266 7.46 -6.75 -1.58
CA ALA A 266 8.57 -6.79 -0.64
C ALA A 266 9.87 -7.33 -1.29
N VAL A 267 9.77 -8.35 -2.15
CA VAL A 267 10.90 -8.94 -2.88
C VAL A 267 10.99 -8.52 -4.34
N GLY A 268 9.85 -8.19 -4.93
CA GLY A 268 9.70 -7.90 -6.35
C GLY A 268 9.90 -6.43 -6.70
N ARG A 269 10.36 -5.58 -5.78
CA ARG A 269 10.51 -4.14 -6.04
C ARG A 269 11.61 -3.85 -7.05
N GLN A 270 11.32 -2.96 -8.01
CA GLN A 270 12.29 -2.48 -8.99
C GLN A 270 13.45 -1.74 -8.29
N ARG A 271 14.66 -1.91 -8.84
CA ARG A 271 15.90 -1.27 -8.37
C ARG A 271 15.73 0.24 -8.20
N GLY A 272 15.97 0.73 -6.98
CA GLY A 272 16.21 2.15 -6.73
C GLY A 272 17.71 2.44 -6.83
N ALA A 273 18.09 3.64 -7.29
CA ALA A 273 19.47 4.12 -7.32
C ALA A 273 20.00 4.45 -5.89
N GLY A 274 19.82 3.55 -4.93
CA GLY A 274 20.25 3.74 -3.54
C GLY A 274 21.64 3.16 -3.31
N LEU A 275 22.62 4.02 -2.99
CA LEU A 275 23.90 3.62 -2.42
C LEU A 275 23.68 2.98 -1.04
N GLY A 276 23.44 1.67 -0.98
CA GLY A 276 23.30 0.94 0.27
C GLY A 276 23.09 -0.56 0.06
N GLY A 277 23.97 -1.38 0.66
CA GLY A 277 24.09 -2.84 0.49
C GLY A 277 22.93 -3.70 1.02
N GLY A 278 21.71 -3.16 1.12
CA GLY A 278 20.48 -3.93 1.35
C GLY A 278 19.82 -4.45 0.06
N HIS A 279 20.35 -4.08 -1.11
CA HIS A 279 19.82 -4.51 -2.41
C HIS A 279 20.21 -5.96 -2.76
N ASP A 280 21.39 -6.42 -2.35
CA ASP A 280 21.96 -7.68 -2.84
C ASP A 280 21.14 -8.92 -2.41
N GLU A 281 20.57 -8.91 -1.20
CA GLU A 281 19.75 -10.00 -0.69
C GLU A 281 18.40 -10.10 -1.40
N ARG A 282 17.71 -8.96 -1.57
CA ARG A 282 16.42 -8.90 -2.26
C ARG A 282 16.57 -9.31 -3.72
N GLU A 283 17.61 -8.81 -4.40
CA GLU A 283 17.91 -9.17 -5.78
C GLU A 283 18.24 -10.65 -5.94
N GLN A 284 19.02 -11.23 -5.02
CA GLN A 284 19.32 -12.65 -5.07
C GLN A 284 18.05 -13.50 -4.90
N THR A 285 17.18 -13.12 -3.96
CA THR A 285 15.93 -13.82 -3.70
C THR A 285 14.94 -13.67 -4.86
N LEU A 286 14.82 -12.48 -5.44
CA LEU A 286 14.03 -12.23 -6.65
C LEU A 286 14.53 -13.07 -7.83
N ASN A 287 15.82 -13.04 -8.11
CA ASN A 287 16.40 -13.84 -9.19
C ASN A 287 16.19 -15.33 -8.98
N GLN A 288 16.27 -15.81 -7.73
CA GLN A 288 15.97 -17.20 -7.42
C GLN A 288 14.50 -17.55 -7.68
N LEU A 289 13.56 -16.65 -7.35
CA LEU A 289 12.14 -16.82 -7.67
C LEU A 289 11.94 -16.92 -9.18
N LEU A 290 12.58 -16.02 -9.95
CA LEU A 290 12.53 -16.06 -11.42
C LEU A 290 13.06 -17.37 -12.00
N VAL A 291 14.19 -17.87 -11.47
CA VAL A 291 14.78 -19.14 -11.91
C VAL A 291 13.86 -20.32 -11.59
N GLU A 292 13.22 -20.35 -10.41
CA GLU A 292 12.26 -21.41 -10.09
C GLU A 292 11.01 -21.34 -10.98
N MET A 293 10.50 -20.13 -11.28
CA MET A 293 9.36 -19.92 -12.18
C MET A 293 9.63 -20.39 -13.62
N ASP A 294 10.81 -20.07 -14.14
CA ASP A 294 11.24 -20.50 -15.47
C ASP A 294 11.57 -22.01 -15.48
N GLY A 295 11.94 -22.59 -14.32
CA GLY A 295 12.49 -23.93 -14.17
C GLY A 295 11.49 -25.10 -14.15
N PHE A 296 10.18 -24.87 -13.93
CA PHE A 296 9.19 -25.96 -13.99
C PHE A 296 8.51 -26.05 -15.37
N GLY A 297 8.34 -27.28 -15.86
CA GLY A 297 7.64 -27.55 -17.11
C GLY A 297 6.13 -27.42 -16.98
N ASP A 298 5.43 -27.19 -18.10
CA ASP A 298 3.97 -26.95 -18.17
C ASP A 298 3.12 -28.10 -17.57
N ARG A 299 3.73 -29.26 -17.31
CA ARG A 299 3.10 -30.46 -16.72
C ARG A 299 3.24 -30.56 -15.20
N ALA A 300 3.91 -29.62 -14.55
CA ALA A 300 4.20 -29.70 -13.12
C ALA A 300 2.96 -29.54 -12.23
N GLY A 301 1.83 -29.00 -12.73
CA GLY A 301 0.58 -28.86 -11.97
C GLY A 301 0.67 -27.89 -10.78
N VAL A 302 1.69 -27.03 -10.73
CA VAL A 302 1.89 -26.02 -9.69
C VAL A 302 1.54 -24.66 -10.26
N ILE A 303 0.71 -23.90 -9.55
CA ILE A 303 0.31 -22.54 -9.95
C ILE A 303 0.76 -21.56 -8.86
N LEU A 304 1.48 -20.52 -9.28
CA LEU A 304 1.88 -19.43 -8.39
C LEU A 304 0.83 -18.31 -8.45
N ILE A 305 0.25 -17.95 -7.33
CA ILE A 305 -0.62 -16.77 -7.20
C ILE A 305 0.10 -15.77 -6.32
N ALA A 306 0.28 -14.53 -6.78
CA ALA A 306 0.85 -13.46 -5.98
C ALA A 306 -0.15 -12.34 -5.78
N ALA A 307 -0.08 -11.64 -4.64
CA ALA A 307 -0.87 -10.45 -4.37
C ALA A 307 0.03 -9.24 -4.16
N THR A 308 -0.39 -8.10 -4.73
CA THR A 308 0.26 -6.79 -4.49
C THR A 308 -0.78 -5.69 -4.35
N ASN A 309 -0.46 -4.68 -3.54
CA ASN A 309 -1.21 -3.42 -3.53
C ASN A 309 -0.61 -2.37 -4.47
N ARG A 310 0.60 -2.64 -4.99
CA ARG A 310 1.43 -1.69 -5.73
C ARG A 310 2.05 -2.37 -6.96
N PRO A 311 1.29 -2.56 -8.05
CA PRO A 311 1.83 -3.16 -9.27
C PRO A 311 2.88 -2.28 -9.96
N ASP A 312 2.84 -0.98 -9.72
CA ASP A 312 3.71 0.06 -10.31
C ASP A 312 5.19 -0.06 -9.90
N ILE A 313 5.46 -0.53 -8.68
CA ILE A 313 6.83 -0.65 -8.17
C ILE A 313 7.47 -2.02 -8.45
N LEU A 314 6.73 -2.95 -9.07
CA LEU A 314 7.23 -4.29 -9.34
C LEU A 314 8.26 -4.28 -10.47
N ASP A 315 9.26 -5.15 -10.37
CA ASP A 315 10.23 -5.39 -11.42
C ASP A 315 9.51 -5.93 -12.67
N PRO A 316 9.60 -5.26 -13.83
CA PRO A 316 8.98 -5.72 -15.06
C PRO A 316 9.38 -7.14 -15.47
N ALA A 317 10.51 -7.67 -14.97
CA ALA A 317 10.91 -9.05 -15.17
C ALA A 317 9.90 -10.05 -14.62
N LEU A 318 9.20 -9.74 -13.53
CA LEU A 318 8.15 -10.59 -12.95
C LEU A 318 6.92 -10.71 -13.86
N LEU A 319 6.62 -9.65 -14.62
CA LEU A 319 5.43 -9.53 -15.47
C LEU A 319 5.62 -10.08 -16.89
N ARG A 320 6.78 -10.68 -17.18
CA ARG A 320 7.06 -11.24 -18.52
C ARG A 320 6.29 -12.55 -18.75
N PRO A 321 5.90 -12.86 -20.00
CA PRO A 321 5.25 -14.12 -20.33
C PRO A 321 6.04 -15.34 -19.83
N GLY A 322 5.34 -16.32 -19.25
CA GLY A 322 5.94 -17.48 -18.58
C GLY A 322 6.22 -17.28 -17.09
N ARG A 323 5.97 -16.09 -16.54
CA ARG A 323 6.07 -15.78 -15.11
C ARG A 323 4.69 -15.41 -14.55
N PHE A 324 4.46 -14.15 -14.17
CA PHE A 324 3.11 -13.65 -13.91
C PHE A 324 2.48 -13.18 -15.21
N ASP A 325 2.05 -14.15 -16.01
CA ASP A 325 1.46 -13.94 -17.31
C ASP A 325 0.00 -13.50 -17.26
N ARG A 326 -0.74 -13.88 -16.21
CA ARG A 326 -2.10 -13.37 -15.98
C ARG A 326 -2.11 -12.33 -14.87
N GLN A 327 -2.63 -11.15 -15.17
CA GLN A 327 -2.77 -10.05 -14.21
C GLN A 327 -4.25 -9.76 -14.04
N ILE A 328 -4.76 -9.99 -12.84
CA ILE A 328 -6.19 -9.87 -12.53
C ILE A 328 -6.36 -8.68 -11.57
N PRO A 329 -7.01 -7.59 -12.01
CA PRO A 329 -7.36 -6.50 -11.10
C PRO A 329 -8.43 -6.97 -10.11
N VAL A 330 -8.22 -6.67 -8.83
CA VAL A 330 -9.17 -6.87 -7.75
C VAL A 330 -9.51 -5.51 -7.16
N SER A 331 -10.47 -4.83 -7.80
CA SER A 331 -10.94 -3.49 -7.44
C SER A 331 -11.87 -3.50 -6.23
N ASN A 332 -12.22 -2.30 -5.78
CA ASN A 332 -13.27 -2.14 -4.76
C ASN A 332 -14.62 -2.60 -5.33
N PRO A 333 -15.49 -3.17 -4.48
CA PRO A 333 -16.80 -3.63 -4.91
C PRO A 333 -17.71 -2.45 -5.34
N ASP A 334 -18.46 -2.67 -6.42
CA ASP A 334 -19.54 -1.79 -6.87
C ASP A 334 -20.76 -1.88 -5.93
N LEU A 335 -21.82 -1.09 -6.18
CA LEU A 335 -23.02 -1.11 -5.34
C LEU A 335 -23.61 -2.52 -5.17
N ALA A 336 -23.69 -3.31 -6.24
CA ALA A 336 -24.22 -4.68 -6.17
C ALA A 336 -23.28 -5.59 -5.36
N GLY A 337 -21.97 -5.46 -5.56
CA GLY A 337 -20.93 -6.14 -4.83
C GLY A 337 -20.93 -5.80 -3.35
N ARG A 338 -21.09 -4.53 -2.97
CA ARG A 338 -21.19 -4.10 -1.56
C ARG A 338 -22.40 -4.73 -0.89
N ARG A 339 -23.56 -4.78 -1.56
CA ARG A 339 -24.75 -5.49 -1.05
C ARG A 339 -24.46 -6.97 -0.82
N ALA A 340 -23.79 -7.62 -1.78
CA ALA A 340 -23.44 -9.03 -1.67
C ALA A 340 -22.45 -9.29 -0.53
N VAL A 341 -21.41 -8.46 -0.37
CA VAL A 341 -20.42 -8.53 0.72
C VAL A 341 -21.09 -8.32 2.08
N LEU A 342 -21.92 -7.29 2.23
CA LEU A 342 -22.68 -7.05 3.46
C LEU A 342 -23.58 -8.25 3.80
N ARG A 343 -24.22 -8.86 2.79
CA ARG A 343 -25.04 -10.06 2.97
C ARG A 343 -24.20 -11.24 3.45
N VAL A 344 -23.02 -11.49 2.87
CA VAL A 344 -22.11 -12.56 3.32
C VAL A 344 -21.69 -12.35 4.78
N HIS A 345 -21.27 -11.13 5.15
CA HIS A 345 -20.82 -10.83 6.52
C HIS A 345 -21.96 -10.68 7.54
N SER A 346 -23.20 -10.52 7.08
CA SER A 346 -24.40 -10.54 7.93
C SER A 346 -24.84 -11.97 8.32
N LYS A 347 -24.45 -12.99 7.55
CA LYS A 347 -24.84 -14.38 7.82
C LYS A 347 -24.38 -14.80 9.23
N GLY A 348 -25.30 -15.30 10.03
CA GLY A 348 -25.03 -15.75 11.40
C GLY A 348 -25.04 -14.64 12.47
N LYS A 349 -25.32 -13.38 12.11
CA LYS A 349 -25.47 -12.28 13.07
C LYS A 349 -26.95 -11.91 13.26
N PRO A 350 -27.40 -11.61 14.49
CA PRO A 350 -28.78 -11.19 14.74
C PRO A 350 -28.95 -9.73 14.31
N ILE A 351 -29.44 -9.50 13.09
CA ILE A 351 -29.75 -8.16 12.55
C ILE A 351 -31.27 -7.94 12.61
N ALA A 352 -31.70 -6.75 12.97
CA ALA A 352 -33.11 -6.39 13.05
C ALA A 352 -33.76 -6.37 11.65
N PRO A 353 -35.04 -6.78 11.50
CA PRO A 353 -35.70 -6.85 10.19
C PRO A 353 -35.85 -5.49 9.49
N ASP A 354 -35.86 -4.41 10.25
CA ASP A 354 -35.96 -3.02 9.79
C ASP A 354 -34.59 -2.42 9.42
N ALA A 355 -33.49 -3.15 9.62
CA ALA A 355 -32.16 -2.68 9.26
C ALA A 355 -31.93 -2.77 7.74
N ASP A 356 -31.93 -1.62 7.08
CA ASP A 356 -31.73 -1.52 5.64
C ASP A 356 -30.24 -1.67 5.23
N LEU A 357 -29.86 -2.90 4.86
CA LEU A 357 -28.54 -3.21 4.31
C LEU A 357 -28.34 -2.66 2.89
N ASP A 358 -29.41 -2.47 2.11
CA ASP A 358 -29.31 -1.94 0.75
C ASP A 358 -29.05 -0.43 0.77
N GLY A 359 -29.69 0.30 1.68
CA GLY A 359 -29.37 1.69 2.00
C GLY A 359 -27.97 1.83 2.62
N LEU A 360 -27.52 0.87 3.43
CA LEU A 360 -26.14 0.83 3.92
C LEU A 360 -25.13 0.74 2.76
N ALA A 361 -25.36 -0.16 1.79
CA ALA A 361 -24.48 -0.33 0.64
C ALA A 361 -24.32 0.93 -0.21
N LYS A 362 -25.38 1.74 -0.34
CA LYS A 362 -25.32 3.06 -1.01
C LYS A 362 -24.44 4.06 -0.27
N ARG A 363 -24.38 3.99 1.06
CA ARG A 363 -23.64 4.92 1.91
C ARG A 363 -22.16 4.58 2.05
N THR A 364 -21.80 3.33 1.81
CA THR A 364 -20.43 2.82 1.94
C THR A 364 -19.68 2.86 0.59
N VAL A 365 -19.88 3.89 -0.23
CA VAL A 365 -19.20 4.05 -1.53
C VAL A 365 -17.69 4.07 -1.32
N GLY A 366 -16.97 3.32 -2.17
CA GLY A 366 -15.51 3.25 -2.10
C GLY A 366 -14.94 2.38 -0.99
N MET A 367 -15.76 1.86 -0.06
CA MET A 367 -15.30 0.93 0.97
C MET A 367 -14.89 -0.42 0.36
N THR A 368 -13.84 -1.00 0.91
CA THR A 368 -13.35 -2.33 0.52
C THR A 368 -14.16 -3.44 1.19
N GLY A 369 -14.02 -4.69 0.73
CA GLY A 369 -14.71 -5.82 1.36
C GLY A 369 -14.35 -5.99 2.84
N ALA A 370 -13.10 -5.73 3.20
CA ALA A 370 -12.63 -5.73 4.58
C ALA A 370 -13.25 -4.59 5.41
N ASP A 371 -13.42 -3.41 4.84
CA ASP A 371 -14.07 -2.28 5.53
C ASP A 371 -15.53 -2.60 5.83
N LEU A 372 -16.26 -3.17 4.87
CA LEU A 372 -17.65 -3.60 5.06
C LEU A 372 -17.78 -4.69 6.12
N ALA A 373 -16.87 -5.66 6.11
CA ALA A 373 -16.80 -6.68 7.16
C ALA A 373 -16.57 -6.05 8.54
N ASN A 374 -15.70 -5.03 8.59
CA ASN A 374 -15.43 -4.28 9.81
C ASN A 374 -16.64 -3.46 10.27
N VAL A 375 -17.39 -2.82 9.37
CA VAL A 375 -18.66 -2.11 9.70
C VAL A 375 -19.64 -3.04 10.39
N ILE A 376 -19.89 -4.23 9.82
CA ILE A 376 -20.80 -5.21 10.44
C ILE A 376 -20.26 -5.75 11.76
N ASN A 377 -18.93 -5.82 11.94
CA ASN A 377 -18.32 -6.20 13.20
C ASN A 377 -18.44 -5.10 14.27
N GLU A 378 -18.15 -3.86 13.93
CA GLU A 378 -18.29 -2.71 14.81
C GLU A 378 -19.75 -2.51 15.24
N ALA A 379 -20.72 -2.71 14.34
CA ALA A 379 -22.14 -2.66 14.69
C ALA A 379 -22.52 -3.72 15.75
N ALA A 380 -21.97 -4.93 15.63
CA ALA A 380 -22.14 -5.98 16.64
C ALA A 380 -21.50 -5.61 17.98
N LEU A 381 -20.28 -5.05 17.96
CA LEU A 381 -19.58 -4.61 19.17
C LEU A 381 -20.26 -3.43 19.86
N LEU A 382 -20.84 -2.49 19.11
CA LEU A 382 -21.63 -1.39 19.63
C LEU A 382 -22.90 -1.90 20.29
N THR A 383 -23.63 -2.78 19.60
CA THR A 383 -24.83 -3.43 20.15
C THR A 383 -24.50 -4.18 21.46
N ALA A 384 -23.42 -4.96 21.48
CA ALA A 384 -22.99 -5.68 22.67
C ALA A 384 -22.58 -4.74 23.82
N ARG A 385 -21.95 -3.60 23.51
CA ARG A 385 -21.57 -2.58 24.50
C ARG A 385 -22.77 -1.95 25.19
N GLU A 386 -23.89 -1.83 24.48
CA GLU A 386 -25.16 -1.32 24.99
C GLU A 386 -26.01 -2.42 25.66
N ASN A 387 -25.45 -3.63 25.82
CA ASN A 387 -26.16 -4.83 26.27
C ASN A 387 -27.36 -5.22 25.39
N GLY A 388 -27.35 -4.81 24.12
CA GLY A 388 -28.31 -5.24 23.12
C GLY A 388 -28.02 -6.64 22.60
N THR A 389 -29.07 -7.34 22.14
CA THR A 389 -28.97 -8.70 21.57
C THR A 389 -29.17 -8.73 20.05
N VAL A 390 -29.66 -7.64 19.45
CA VAL A 390 -29.98 -7.53 18.02
C VAL A 390 -29.38 -6.24 17.47
N ILE A 391 -28.69 -6.33 16.33
CA ILE A 391 -28.05 -5.20 15.65
C ILE A 391 -29.12 -4.40 14.92
N THR A 392 -29.29 -3.13 15.28
CA THR A 392 -30.31 -2.23 14.72
C THR A 392 -29.74 -1.34 13.60
N GLY A 393 -30.62 -0.72 12.80
CA GLY A 393 -30.23 0.29 11.80
C GLY A 393 -29.33 1.40 12.36
N PRO A 394 -29.68 2.05 13.47
CA PRO A 394 -28.83 3.06 14.11
C PRO A 394 -27.43 2.55 14.51
N ALA A 395 -27.32 1.28 14.94
CA ALA A 395 -26.03 0.69 15.28
C ALA A 395 -25.15 0.47 14.04
N LEU A 396 -25.75 0.11 12.90
CA LEU A 396 -25.04 0.01 11.61
C LEU A 396 -24.58 1.38 11.12
N GLU A 397 -25.40 2.41 11.29
CA GLU A 397 -25.04 3.78 10.93
C GLU A 397 -23.90 4.32 11.79
N GLU A 398 -23.98 4.12 13.11
CA GLU A 398 -22.89 4.49 14.01
C GLU A 398 -21.60 3.72 13.69
N ALA A 399 -21.71 2.48 13.23
CA ALA A 399 -20.56 1.69 12.82
C ALA A 399 -19.89 2.26 11.55
N VAL A 400 -20.67 2.67 10.54
CA VAL A 400 -20.13 3.34 9.34
C VAL A 400 -19.39 4.62 9.73
N ASP A 401 -20.02 5.48 10.53
CA ASP A 401 -19.41 6.73 10.99
C ASP A 401 -18.11 6.48 11.77
N ARG A 402 -18.08 5.40 12.55
CA ARG A 402 -16.92 5.01 13.36
C ARG A 402 -15.78 4.45 12.50
N VAL A 403 -16.09 3.73 11.43
CA VAL A 403 -15.08 3.23 10.49
C VAL A 403 -14.49 4.36 9.65
N ILE A 404 -15.30 5.33 9.22
CA ILE A 404 -14.84 6.49 8.43
C ILE A 404 -14.12 7.52 9.31
N GLY A 405 -14.81 8.04 10.33
CA GLY A 405 -14.38 9.19 11.11
C GLY A 405 -13.75 8.84 12.47
N GLY A 406 -13.76 7.58 12.87
CA GLY A 406 -13.32 7.15 14.19
C GLY A 406 -14.38 7.35 15.29
N PRO A 407 -14.05 7.01 16.55
CA PRO A 407 -15.00 7.09 17.66
C PRO A 407 -15.38 8.54 17.98
N ARG A 408 -16.62 8.73 18.46
CA ARG A 408 -17.11 10.02 18.97
C ARG A 408 -16.25 10.54 20.12
N ARG A 409 -15.92 11.84 20.10
CA ARG A 409 -15.19 12.50 21.19
C ARG A 409 -16.14 12.86 22.33
N LYS A 410 -16.22 12.01 23.36
CA LYS A 410 -17.06 12.29 24.55
C LYS A 410 -16.41 13.19 25.60
N GLY A 411 -15.08 13.35 25.56
CA GLY A 411 -14.32 14.01 26.64
C GLY A 411 -14.05 15.51 26.46
N ARG A 412 -14.32 16.09 25.28
CA ARG A 412 -14.08 17.52 25.02
C ARG A 412 -15.37 18.30 25.30
N ILE A 413 -15.33 19.16 26.32
CA ILE A 413 -16.40 20.13 26.56
C ILE A 413 -16.31 21.17 25.45
N ILE A 414 -17.33 21.26 24.61
CA ILE A 414 -17.44 22.25 23.53
C ILE A 414 -18.23 23.43 24.08
N SER A 415 -17.76 24.66 23.84
CA SER A 415 -18.50 25.85 24.26
C SER A 415 -19.77 26.03 23.43
N GLU A 416 -20.83 26.63 23.99
CA GLU A 416 -22.07 26.90 23.25
C GLU A 416 -21.81 27.75 22.00
N GLN A 417 -20.87 28.70 22.07
CA GLN A 417 -20.47 29.51 20.92
C GLN A 417 -19.80 28.66 19.83
N GLU A 418 -18.89 27.75 20.20
CA GLU A 418 -18.26 26.83 19.25
C GLU A 418 -19.29 25.86 18.65
N LYS A 419 -20.20 25.33 19.46
CA LYS A 419 -21.31 24.48 19.00
C LYS A 419 -22.19 25.21 17.99
N LYS A 420 -22.50 26.49 18.26
CA LYS A 420 -23.25 27.36 17.35
C LYS A 420 -22.51 27.61 16.04
N ILE A 421 -21.21 27.94 16.09
CA ILE A 421 -20.40 28.13 14.89
C ILE A 421 -20.40 26.85 14.05
N THR A 422 -20.18 25.69 14.66
CA THR A 422 -20.23 24.40 13.95
C THR A 422 -21.61 24.14 13.36
N ALA A 423 -22.71 24.42 14.06
CA ALA A 423 -24.05 24.23 13.50
C ALA A 423 -24.31 25.07 12.24
N TYR A 424 -23.86 26.33 12.24
CA TYR A 424 -23.94 27.18 11.05
C TYR A 424 -23.00 26.74 9.93
N HIS A 425 -21.80 26.28 10.27
CA HIS A 425 -20.83 25.75 9.31
C HIS A 425 -21.39 24.51 8.58
N GLU A 426 -21.85 23.51 9.34
CA GLU A 426 -22.44 22.29 8.77
C GLU A 426 -23.76 22.58 8.04
N GLY A 427 -24.56 23.51 8.57
CA GLY A 427 -25.77 24.00 7.92
C GLY A 427 -25.46 24.68 6.58
N GLY A 428 -24.36 25.42 6.51
CA GLY A 428 -23.86 26.08 5.30
C GLY A 428 -23.55 25.09 4.18
N HIS A 429 -22.76 24.05 4.49
CA HIS A 429 -22.50 22.95 3.56
C HIS A 429 -23.80 22.29 3.07
N THR A 430 -24.69 21.97 4.01
CA THR A 430 -25.93 21.24 3.74
C THR A 430 -26.86 22.03 2.82
N LEU A 431 -27.11 23.31 3.13
CA LEU A 431 -27.98 24.18 2.37
C LEU A 431 -27.40 24.51 0.99
N ALA A 432 -26.09 24.78 0.91
CA ALA A 432 -25.40 25.00 -0.36
C ALA A 432 -25.53 23.79 -1.29
N ALA A 433 -25.31 22.57 -0.79
CA ALA A 433 -25.54 21.35 -1.58
C ALA A 433 -27.01 21.18 -1.97
N TRP A 434 -27.95 21.45 -1.07
CA TRP A 434 -29.37 21.25 -1.35
C TRP A 434 -29.85 22.11 -2.52
N ALA A 435 -29.40 23.37 -2.59
CA ALA A 435 -29.74 24.31 -3.64
C ALA A 435 -29.11 23.99 -5.01
N MET A 436 -28.05 23.17 -5.05
CA MET A 436 -27.36 22.84 -6.30
C MET A 436 -28.04 21.66 -7.04
N PRO A 437 -28.29 21.75 -8.36
CA PRO A 437 -28.94 20.69 -9.12
C PRO A 437 -28.04 19.48 -9.40
N ASP A 438 -26.75 19.73 -9.67
CA ASP A 438 -25.79 18.72 -10.13
C ASP A 438 -24.93 18.15 -8.98
N ILE A 439 -25.43 18.10 -7.75
CA ILE A 439 -24.73 17.47 -6.62
C ILE A 439 -25.50 16.26 -6.09
N ASP A 440 -24.77 15.30 -5.56
CA ASP A 440 -25.35 14.14 -4.88
C ASP A 440 -26.21 14.58 -3.68
N PRO A 441 -27.34 13.90 -3.42
CA PRO A 441 -28.27 14.31 -2.38
C PRO A 441 -27.64 14.21 -0.98
N VAL A 442 -27.91 15.22 -0.15
CA VAL A 442 -27.46 15.22 1.25
C VAL A 442 -28.30 14.22 2.05
N TYR A 443 -27.62 13.28 2.69
CA TYR A 443 -28.27 12.21 3.45
C TYR A 443 -28.34 12.52 4.94
N LYS A 444 -27.28 13.11 5.49
CA LYS A 444 -27.14 13.37 6.93
C LYS A 444 -26.24 14.57 7.17
N VAL A 445 -26.56 15.33 8.20
CA VAL A 445 -25.69 16.38 8.74
C VAL A 445 -25.57 16.20 10.25
N THR A 446 -24.36 16.39 10.80
CA THR A 446 -24.12 16.28 12.24
C THR A 446 -23.05 17.26 12.70
N ILE A 447 -23.23 17.81 13.90
CA ILE A 447 -22.26 18.68 14.57
C ILE A 447 -21.37 17.91 15.57
N LEU A 448 -21.51 16.58 15.64
CA LEU A 448 -20.76 15.74 16.56
C LEU A 448 -19.34 15.47 16.04
N ALA A 449 -18.34 15.95 16.79
CA ALA A 449 -16.94 15.74 16.45
C ALA A 449 -16.50 14.27 16.57
N ARG A 450 -15.75 13.78 15.57
CA ARG A 450 -15.22 12.40 15.50
C ARG A 450 -13.75 12.38 15.13
N GLY A 451 -12.99 11.44 15.70
CA GLY A 451 -11.59 11.22 15.32
C GLY A 451 -10.75 12.50 15.24
N ARG A 452 -10.39 12.95 14.04
CA ARG A 452 -9.69 14.23 13.76
C ARG A 452 -10.60 15.30 13.12
N THR A 453 -11.81 14.95 12.72
CA THR A 453 -12.76 15.81 12.01
C THR A 453 -13.78 16.44 12.96
N GLY A 454 -14.34 17.58 12.56
CA GLY A 454 -15.42 18.27 13.27
C GLY A 454 -16.78 17.62 13.03
N GLY A 455 -17.83 18.44 12.98
CA GLY A 455 -19.07 18.04 12.30
C GLY A 455 -18.80 17.69 10.84
N HIS A 456 -19.81 17.10 10.19
CA HIS A 456 -19.77 16.91 8.74
C HIS A 456 -21.19 16.75 8.18
N ALA A 457 -21.38 17.22 6.94
CA ALA A 457 -22.48 16.86 6.06
C ALA A 457 -22.05 15.73 5.11
N VAL A 458 -22.88 14.70 4.97
CA VAL A 458 -22.61 13.54 4.11
C VAL A 458 -23.58 13.55 2.92
N ALA A 459 -23.03 13.80 1.73
CA ALA A 459 -23.71 13.57 0.47
C ALA A 459 -23.47 12.13 0.00
N VAL A 460 -24.53 11.44 -0.43
CA VAL A 460 -24.48 10.02 -0.81
C VAL A 460 -24.90 9.89 -2.27
N PRO A 461 -24.02 9.41 -3.16
CA PRO A 461 -24.38 9.12 -4.54
C PRO A 461 -25.49 8.07 -4.61
N GLU A 462 -26.45 8.25 -5.52
CA GLU A 462 -27.46 7.22 -5.78
C GLU A 462 -26.90 6.06 -6.62
N GLU A 463 -25.88 6.37 -7.42
CA GLU A 463 -25.19 5.45 -8.32
C GLU A 463 -23.67 5.62 -8.20
N ASP A 464 -22.92 4.53 -8.40
CA ASP A 464 -21.46 4.56 -8.46
C ASP A 464 -21.01 5.14 -9.80
N LYS A 465 -20.88 6.46 -9.87
CA LYS A 465 -20.43 7.18 -11.08
C LYS A 465 -18.92 7.07 -11.25
N GLY A 466 -18.47 6.54 -12.39
CA GLY A 466 -17.05 6.51 -12.77
C GLY A 466 -16.56 7.82 -13.41
N LEU A 467 -17.46 8.63 -13.96
CA LEU A 467 -17.15 9.90 -14.62
C LEU A 467 -17.90 11.04 -13.93
N ARG A 468 -17.24 12.20 -13.81
CA ARG A 468 -17.85 13.43 -13.28
C ARG A 468 -17.81 14.52 -14.33
N THR A 469 -18.93 15.23 -14.46
CA THR A 469 -19.04 16.40 -15.33
C THR A 469 -18.43 17.63 -14.65
N ARG A 470 -18.11 18.65 -15.45
CA ARG A 470 -17.62 19.93 -14.94
C ARG A 470 -18.62 20.57 -13.96
N SER A 471 -19.91 20.53 -14.27
CA SER A 471 -20.98 21.09 -13.43
C SER A 471 -21.06 20.40 -12.06
N GLU A 472 -20.92 19.07 -12.03
CA GLU A 472 -20.86 18.31 -10.77
C GLU A 472 -19.64 18.70 -9.92
N MET A 473 -18.46 18.89 -10.56
CA MET A 473 -17.27 19.34 -9.85
C MET A 473 -17.41 20.77 -9.30
N ILE A 474 -18.05 21.67 -10.06
CA ILE A 474 -18.36 23.03 -9.59
C ILE A 474 -19.33 22.97 -8.40
N ALA A 475 -20.36 22.12 -8.46
CA ALA A 475 -21.28 21.94 -7.35
C ALA A 475 -20.56 21.41 -6.09
N GLN A 476 -19.57 20.55 -6.25
CA GLN A 476 -18.70 20.12 -5.14
C GLN A 476 -17.83 21.24 -4.57
N LEU A 477 -17.36 22.18 -5.40
CA LEU A 477 -16.68 23.39 -4.92
C LEU A 477 -17.64 24.27 -4.11
N VAL A 478 -18.87 24.48 -4.59
CA VAL A 478 -19.91 25.25 -3.87
C VAL A 478 -20.22 24.60 -2.52
N PHE A 479 -20.38 23.27 -2.50
CA PHE A 479 -20.54 22.52 -1.27
C PHE A 479 -19.36 22.72 -0.32
N ALA A 480 -18.10 22.55 -0.77
CA ALA A 480 -16.92 22.72 0.06
C ALA A 480 -16.77 24.16 0.61
N MET A 481 -17.15 25.18 -0.16
CA MET A 481 -17.09 26.57 0.31
C MET A 481 -18.29 26.98 1.19
N GLY A 482 -19.34 26.16 1.28
CA GLY A 482 -20.58 26.46 2.00
C GLY A 482 -20.39 26.75 3.49
N GLY A 483 -19.61 25.93 4.21
CA GLY A 483 -19.39 26.15 5.65
C GLY A 483 -18.63 27.43 5.95
N ARG A 484 -17.61 27.74 5.15
CA ARG A 484 -16.86 28.99 5.23
C ARG A 484 -17.74 30.21 4.94
N ALA A 485 -18.52 30.17 3.86
CA ALA A 485 -19.43 31.25 3.49
C ALA A 485 -20.48 31.51 4.59
N ALA A 486 -20.98 30.46 5.25
CA ALA A 486 -21.91 30.59 6.37
C ALA A 486 -21.28 31.29 7.58
N GLU A 487 -20.03 30.96 7.91
CA GLU A 487 -19.30 31.62 9.01
C GLU A 487 -19.12 33.12 8.75
N GLU A 488 -18.69 33.46 7.53
CA GLU A 488 -18.46 34.85 7.14
C GLU A 488 -19.78 35.64 7.10
N LEU A 489 -20.86 35.04 6.60
CA LEU A 489 -22.18 35.68 6.51
C LEU A 489 -22.78 35.96 7.90
N VAL A 490 -22.70 34.99 8.82
CA VAL A 490 -23.39 35.08 10.12
C VAL A 490 -22.53 35.70 11.21
N PHE A 491 -21.25 35.31 11.31
CA PHE A 491 -20.35 35.74 12.39
C PHE A 491 -19.41 36.85 11.97
N ARG A 492 -19.25 37.12 10.67
CA ARG A 492 -18.29 38.11 10.12
C ARG A 492 -16.83 37.85 10.48
N GLU A 493 -16.55 36.69 11.05
CA GLU A 493 -15.24 36.26 11.49
C GLU A 493 -15.05 34.81 11.05
N PRO A 494 -14.16 34.56 10.08
CA PRO A 494 -13.89 33.21 9.68
C PRO A 494 -13.05 32.46 10.71
N THR A 495 -13.30 31.16 10.83
CA THR A 495 -12.55 30.29 11.74
C THR A 495 -11.50 29.44 11.03
N THR A 496 -10.68 28.76 11.83
CA THR A 496 -9.74 27.73 11.37
C THR A 496 -10.41 26.37 11.11
N GLY A 497 -11.73 26.26 11.31
CA GLY A 497 -12.49 25.02 11.07
C GLY A 497 -12.52 24.63 9.59
N ALA A 498 -12.59 25.61 8.69
CA ALA A 498 -12.74 25.42 7.24
C ALA A 498 -11.45 24.97 6.50
N VAL A 499 -10.36 24.66 7.20
CA VAL A 499 -9.06 24.32 6.56
C VAL A 499 -9.19 23.08 5.67
N SER A 500 -9.91 22.05 6.14
CA SER A 500 -10.07 20.83 5.37
C SER A 500 -10.91 21.05 4.11
N ASP A 501 -11.90 21.94 4.16
CA ASP A 501 -12.78 22.21 3.02
C ASP A 501 -12.08 23.05 1.97
N ILE A 502 -11.26 24.02 2.41
CA ILE A 502 -10.39 24.80 1.52
C ILE A 502 -9.37 23.89 0.82
N GLU A 503 -8.76 22.94 1.54
CA GLU A 503 -7.83 21.98 0.97
C GLU A 503 -8.52 21.09 -0.09
N GLN A 504 -9.71 20.57 0.22
CA GLN A 504 -10.51 19.78 -0.71
C GLN A 504 -10.92 20.61 -1.94
N ALA A 505 -11.45 21.81 -1.75
CA ALA A 505 -11.84 22.71 -2.83
C ALA A 505 -10.65 23.06 -3.73
N THR A 506 -9.49 23.35 -3.13
CA THR A 506 -8.26 23.65 -3.87
C THR A 506 -7.77 22.45 -4.68
N LYS A 507 -7.84 21.24 -4.11
CA LYS A 507 -7.47 20.01 -4.80
C LYS A 507 -8.39 19.75 -6.00
N ILE A 508 -9.71 19.88 -5.80
CA ILE A 508 -10.71 19.72 -6.86
C ILE A 508 -10.46 20.74 -7.97
N ALA A 509 -10.38 22.02 -7.63
CA ALA A 509 -10.15 23.10 -8.61
C ALA A 509 -8.83 22.93 -9.36
N ARG A 510 -7.75 22.53 -8.67
CA ARG A 510 -6.46 22.24 -9.32
C ARG A 510 -6.59 21.06 -10.29
N SER A 511 -7.21 19.95 -9.90
CA SER A 511 -7.42 18.79 -10.78
C SER A 511 -8.28 19.13 -12.01
N MET A 512 -9.30 19.97 -11.86
CA MET A 512 -10.10 20.47 -13.00
C MET A 512 -9.21 21.18 -14.02
N VAL A 513 -8.26 21.99 -13.55
CA VAL A 513 -7.40 22.82 -14.38
C VAL A 513 -6.21 22.03 -14.96
N THR A 514 -5.54 21.21 -14.15
CA THR A 514 -4.27 20.56 -14.53
C THR A 514 -4.43 19.15 -15.06
N GLU A 515 -5.41 18.38 -14.59
CA GLU A 515 -5.56 16.95 -14.94
C GLU A 515 -6.67 16.73 -15.97
N PHE A 516 -7.82 17.38 -15.77
CA PHE A 516 -9.01 17.17 -16.61
C PHE A 516 -9.14 18.16 -17.76
N GLY A 517 -8.30 19.22 -17.81
CA GLY A 517 -8.31 20.18 -18.91
C GLY A 517 -9.63 20.97 -19.02
N MET A 518 -10.27 21.28 -17.89
CA MET A 518 -11.55 21.99 -17.81
C MET A 518 -11.41 23.52 -17.78
N SER A 519 -10.23 24.07 -18.07
CA SER A 519 -10.03 25.51 -18.27
C SER A 519 -9.95 25.82 -19.76
N SER A 520 -10.71 26.82 -20.22
CA SER A 520 -10.64 27.32 -21.61
C SER A 520 -9.31 27.99 -21.92
N LYS A 521 -8.71 28.66 -20.92
CA LYS A 521 -7.45 29.39 -21.05
C LYS A 521 -6.26 28.46 -21.27
N LEU A 522 -6.17 27.39 -20.48
CA LEU A 522 -5.09 26.40 -20.58
C LEU A 522 -5.38 25.27 -21.57
N GLY A 523 -6.67 25.03 -21.87
CA GLY A 523 -7.10 24.01 -22.81
C GLY A 523 -7.04 22.59 -22.24
N ALA A 524 -7.29 21.61 -23.13
CA ALA A 524 -7.36 20.18 -22.79
C ALA A 524 -5.97 19.53 -22.75
N VAL A 525 -5.07 20.04 -21.91
CA VAL A 525 -3.70 19.55 -21.74
C VAL A 525 -3.48 19.12 -20.29
N LYS A 526 -2.81 17.98 -20.09
CA LYS A 526 -2.40 17.54 -18.75
C LYS A 526 -1.13 18.28 -18.34
N TYR A 527 -1.22 19.10 -17.30
CA TYR A 527 -0.10 19.87 -16.74
C TYR A 527 0.47 19.18 -15.49
N GLY A 528 1.77 18.91 -15.53
CA GLY A 528 2.49 18.23 -14.45
C GLY A 528 2.41 16.70 -14.55
N THR A 529 3.36 16.05 -13.89
CA THR A 529 3.38 14.60 -13.69
C THR A 529 2.60 14.26 -12.42
N GLU A 530 1.82 13.17 -12.48
CA GLU A 530 1.20 12.61 -11.26
C GLU A 530 2.29 12.44 -10.20
N HIS A 531 2.06 13.00 -9.02
CA HIS A 531 2.91 12.78 -7.85
C HIS A 531 2.86 11.29 -7.46
N GLY A 532 3.65 10.46 -8.16
CA GLY A 532 4.06 9.16 -7.66
C GLY A 532 4.84 9.35 -6.36
N ASP A 533 4.48 8.53 -5.37
CA ASP A 533 4.92 8.51 -3.97
C ASP A 533 6.20 9.33 -3.62
N PRO A 534 6.17 10.20 -2.58
CA PRO A 534 7.32 10.96 -2.06
C PRO A 534 8.53 10.11 -1.62
N PHE A 535 8.38 8.79 -1.56
CA PHE A 535 9.37 7.86 -1.02
C PHE A 535 10.45 7.47 -2.04
N LEU A 536 10.17 7.58 -3.34
CA LEU A 536 11.22 7.52 -4.34
C LEU A 536 11.88 8.90 -4.35
N GLY A 537 13.16 8.99 -3.99
CA GLY A 537 13.97 10.23 -4.05
C GLY A 537 14.06 10.91 -5.43
N ARG A 538 13.18 10.56 -6.38
CA ARG A 538 12.86 11.28 -7.61
C ARG A 538 12.06 12.57 -7.35
N THR A 539 11.28 12.64 -6.27
CA THR A 539 10.39 13.79 -6.00
C THR A 539 11.12 14.97 -5.35
N MET A 540 12.34 14.77 -4.84
CA MET A 540 13.16 15.82 -4.21
C MET A 540 13.89 16.71 -5.24
N GLY A 541 13.21 17.06 -6.34
CA GLY A 541 13.81 17.87 -7.41
C GLY A 541 13.11 17.83 -8.77
N THR A 542 11.96 17.16 -8.92
CA THR A 542 11.19 17.26 -10.17
C THR A 542 10.59 18.66 -10.25
N GLN A 543 11.19 19.53 -11.06
CA GLN A 543 10.57 20.78 -11.46
C GLN A 543 9.26 20.45 -12.16
N ALA A 544 8.25 21.31 -11.99
CA ALA A 544 7.02 21.21 -12.77
C ALA A 544 7.37 21.19 -14.27
N ASP A 545 6.77 20.28 -15.04
CA ASP A 545 6.99 20.12 -16.48
C ASP A 545 6.45 21.32 -17.32
N TYR A 546 6.23 22.48 -16.70
CA TYR A 546 5.64 23.68 -17.30
C TYR A 546 6.30 24.97 -16.79
N SER A 547 6.21 26.04 -17.60
CA SER A 547 6.85 27.33 -17.30
C SER A 547 6.20 28.05 -16.11
N HIS A 548 6.92 29.03 -15.53
CA HIS A 548 6.37 29.89 -14.48
C HIS A 548 5.14 30.70 -14.92
N GLU A 549 5.05 31.04 -16.21
CA GLU A 549 3.87 31.71 -16.77
C GLU A 549 2.64 30.80 -16.75
N VAL A 550 2.80 29.54 -17.16
CA VAL A 550 1.73 28.53 -17.07
C VAL A 550 1.36 28.25 -15.61
N ALA A 551 2.35 28.20 -14.71
CA ALA A 551 2.09 28.04 -13.27
C ALA A 551 1.22 29.18 -12.72
N ARG A 552 1.53 30.43 -13.09
CA ARG A 552 0.72 31.60 -12.73
C ARG A 552 -0.70 31.49 -13.30
N ASP A 553 -0.83 31.08 -14.55
CA ASP A 553 -2.13 30.91 -15.20
C ASP A 553 -2.97 29.84 -14.52
N ILE A 554 -2.37 28.71 -14.12
CA ILE A 554 -3.02 27.67 -13.32
C ILE A 554 -3.53 28.25 -12.00
N ASP A 555 -2.68 28.96 -11.26
CA ASP A 555 -3.06 29.51 -9.95
C ASP A 555 -4.15 30.59 -10.06
N ASP A 556 -4.13 31.39 -11.14
CA ASP A 556 -5.17 32.39 -11.43
C ASP A 556 -6.51 31.72 -11.78
N GLU A 557 -6.51 30.64 -12.55
CA GLU A 557 -7.73 29.88 -12.88
C GLU A 557 -8.30 29.13 -11.66
N VAL A 558 -7.44 28.54 -10.83
CA VAL A 558 -7.85 27.90 -9.56
C VAL A 558 -8.49 28.94 -8.63
N ARG A 559 -7.89 30.12 -8.48
CA ARG A 559 -8.46 31.20 -7.67
C ARG A 559 -9.85 31.61 -8.17
N LYS A 560 -10.03 31.79 -9.49
CA LYS A 560 -11.33 32.15 -10.06
C LYS A 560 -12.42 31.11 -9.78
N LEU A 561 -12.08 29.82 -9.88
CA LEU A 561 -13.02 28.72 -9.60
C LEU A 561 -13.48 28.75 -8.13
N ILE A 562 -12.54 28.90 -7.20
CA ILE A 562 -12.84 28.93 -5.76
C ILE A 562 -13.66 30.17 -5.39
N GLU A 563 -13.27 31.36 -5.86
CA GLU A 563 -13.97 32.61 -5.58
C GLU A 563 -15.41 32.62 -6.11
N ALA A 564 -15.64 32.10 -7.32
CA ALA A 564 -16.99 31.98 -7.86
C ALA A 564 -17.84 30.98 -7.06
N ALA A 565 -17.26 29.83 -6.68
CA ALA A 565 -17.95 28.85 -5.86
C ALA A 565 -18.30 29.41 -4.46
N HIS A 566 -17.39 30.19 -3.88
CA HIS A 566 -17.63 30.89 -2.61
C HIS A 566 -18.72 31.96 -2.74
N THR A 567 -18.69 32.74 -3.82
CA THR A 567 -19.71 33.75 -4.11
C THR A 567 -21.09 33.12 -4.29
N GLU A 568 -21.18 32.02 -5.03
CA GLU A 568 -22.44 31.29 -5.22
C GLU A 568 -22.97 30.74 -3.88
N ALA A 569 -22.11 30.13 -3.07
CA ALA A 569 -22.48 29.68 -1.74
C ALA A 569 -22.99 30.84 -0.89
N TRP A 570 -22.31 32.00 -0.91
CA TRP A 570 -22.74 33.20 -0.21
C TRP A 570 -24.14 33.67 -0.65
N GLU A 571 -24.41 33.70 -1.95
CA GLU A 571 -25.72 34.10 -2.50
C GLU A 571 -26.83 33.14 -2.05
N ILE A 572 -26.60 31.82 -2.14
CA ILE A 572 -27.54 30.80 -1.67
C ILE A 572 -27.87 31.02 -0.19
N LEU A 573 -26.84 31.19 0.65
CA LEU A 573 -27.02 31.33 2.09
C LEU A 573 -27.67 32.66 2.47
N THR A 574 -27.47 33.70 1.67
CA THR A 574 -28.12 35.01 1.84
C THR A 574 -29.60 34.95 1.47
N GLU A 575 -29.92 34.30 0.36
CA GLU A 575 -31.30 34.11 -0.12
C GLU A 575 -32.12 33.26 0.87
N TYR A 576 -31.54 32.17 1.39
CA TYR A 576 -32.20 31.23 2.28
C TYR A 576 -31.77 31.35 3.75
N ARG A 577 -31.47 32.58 4.19
CA ARG A 577 -30.92 32.82 5.53
C ARG A 577 -31.82 32.34 6.67
N ASP A 578 -33.13 32.51 6.54
CA ASP A 578 -34.10 32.05 7.56
C ASP A 578 -34.13 30.52 7.67
N VAL A 579 -33.95 29.82 6.53
CA VAL A 579 -33.86 28.36 6.48
C VAL A 579 -32.56 27.89 7.12
N LEU A 580 -31.44 28.59 6.90
CA LEU A 580 -30.16 28.32 7.55
C LEU A 580 -30.26 28.46 9.07
N ASP A 581 -30.92 29.52 9.57
CA ASP A 581 -31.13 29.75 11.00
C ASP A 581 -32.00 28.64 11.62
N THR A 582 -33.06 28.20 10.91
CA THR A 582 -33.92 27.08 11.33
C THR A 582 -33.14 25.77 11.42
N LEU A 583 -32.34 25.48 10.38
CA LEU A 583 -31.48 24.29 10.32
C LEU A 583 -30.46 24.28 11.45
N ALA A 584 -29.78 25.41 11.70
CA ALA A 584 -28.82 25.54 12.78
C ALA A 584 -29.48 25.34 14.16
N GLY A 585 -30.71 25.86 14.35
CA GLY A 585 -31.50 25.63 15.56
C GLY A 585 -31.78 24.15 15.82
N GLU A 586 -32.31 23.45 14.81
CA GLU A 586 -32.57 22.00 14.89
C GLU A 586 -31.28 21.19 15.12
N LEU A 587 -30.17 21.58 14.50
CA LEU A 587 -28.86 20.96 14.73
C LEU A 587 -28.36 21.16 16.17
N LEU A 588 -28.62 22.30 16.79
CA LEU A 588 -28.22 22.53 18.18
C LEU A 588 -29.01 21.66 19.17
N GLU A 589 -30.29 21.40 18.87
CA GLU A 589 -31.17 20.56 19.68
C GLU A 589 -30.92 19.06 19.50
N LYS A 590 -30.86 18.58 18.25
CA LYS A 590 -30.79 17.14 17.93
C LYS A 590 -29.38 16.64 17.64
N GLU A 591 -28.43 17.54 17.39
CA GLU A 591 -27.01 17.27 17.06
C GLU A 591 -26.77 16.53 15.73
N THR A 592 -27.77 15.81 15.22
CA THR A 592 -27.75 15.09 13.95
C THR A 592 -29.13 15.15 13.32
N LEU A 593 -29.19 15.43 12.02
CA LEU A 593 -30.42 15.42 11.22
C LEU A 593 -30.25 14.48 10.03
N HIS A 594 -31.29 13.71 9.75
CA HIS A 594 -31.34 12.79 8.62
C HIS A 594 -32.19 13.36 7.47
N ARG A 595 -32.02 12.80 6.27
CA ARG A 595 -32.70 13.22 5.05
C ARG A 595 -34.21 13.50 5.20
N PRO A 596 -35.03 12.66 5.86
CA PRO A 596 -36.46 12.95 6.01
C PRO A 596 -36.75 14.25 6.79
N GLU A 597 -35.89 14.59 7.76
CA GLU A 597 -36.00 15.85 8.52
C GLU A 597 -35.54 17.04 7.67
N LEU A 598 -34.46 16.86 6.91
CA LEU A 598 -33.94 17.86 5.96
C LEU A 598 -34.95 18.19 4.86
N GLU A 599 -35.66 17.19 4.33
CA GLU A 599 -36.73 17.40 3.32
C GLU A 599 -37.86 18.28 3.85
N GLY A 600 -38.17 18.19 5.16
CA GLY A 600 -39.13 19.09 5.81
C GLY A 600 -38.61 20.53 5.90
N ILE A 601 -37.37 20.71 6.37
CA ILE A 601 -36.73 22.02 6.55
C ILE A 601 -36.53 22.73 5.21
N PHE A 602 -36.13 22.00 4.16
CA PHE A 602 -35.81 22.55 2.84
C PHE A 602 -36.99 22.54 1.85
N SER A 603 -38.22 22.33 2.32
CA SER A 603 -39.41 22.31 1.46
C SER A 603 -39.61 23.58 0.61
N GLY A 604 -39.09 24.73 1.07
CA GLY A 604 -39.12 26.02 0.36
C GLY A 604 -37.85 26.37 -0.41
N VAL A 605 -36.85 25.48 -0.50
CA VAL A 605 -35.58 25.76 -1.21
C VAL A 605 -35.69 25.29 -2.65
N GLU A 606 -35.60 26.24 -3.59
CA GLU A 606 -35.60 25.94 -5.02
C GLU A 606 -34.18 25.65 -5.52
N LYS A 607 -34.07 24.69 -6.44
CA LYS A 607 -32.79 24.34 -7.08
C LYS A 607 -32.39 25.45 -8.04
N ARG A 608 -31.19 26.00 -7.86
CA ARG A 608 -30.67 27.11 -8.67
C ARG A 608 -30.30 26.65 -10.09
N PRO A 609 -30.31 27.58 -11.07
CA PRO A 609 -29.81 27.28 -12.41
C PRO A 609 -28.31 26.95 -12.36
N ARG A 610 -27.84 26.23 -13.37
CA ARG A 610 -26.41 25.88 -13.49
C ARG A 610 -25.55 27.14 -13.61
N LEU A 611 -24.37 27.11 -12.99
CA LEU A 611 -23.39 28.19 -13.10
C LEU A 611 -22.80 28.22 -14.51
N THR A 612 -23.30 29.12 -15.35
CA THR A 612 -22.84 29.29 -16.73
C THR A 612 -21.58 30.14 -16.86
N MET A 613 -21.10 30.78 -15.79
CA MET A 613 -19.84 31.56 -15.80
C MET A 613 -18.66 30.73 -16.31
N PHE A 614 -18.76 29.41 -16.13
CA PHE A 614 -17.75 28.46 -16.54
C PHE A 614 -18.03 27.80 -17.89
N ASP A 615 -19.17 28.02 -18.55
CA ASP A 615 -19.46 27.43 -19.87
C ASP A 615 -18.72 28.15 -21.02
N ASP A 616 -17.48 28.54 -20.77
CA ASP A 616 -16.54 28.99 -21.77
C ASP A 616 -15.79 27.78 -22.36
N PHE A 617 -15.99 27.56 -23.65
CA PHE A 617 -15.29 26.54 -24.44
C PHE A 617 -14.20 27.15 -25.32
N GLY A 618 -13.75 28.38 -25.07
CA GLY A 618 -12.71 29.03 -25.88
C GLY A 618 -13.20 29.32 -27.30
N GLY A 619 -14.42 29.84 -27.43
CA GLY A 619 -15.05 30.16 -28.72
C GLY A 619 -15.65 28.96 -29.48
N ARG A 620 -15.58 27.75 -28.93
CA ARG A 620 -16.29 26.57 -29.46
C ARG A 620 -17.76 26.64 -29.03
N ILE A 621 -18.69 26.38 -29.95
CA ILE A 621 -20.13 26.42 -29.68
C ILE A 621 -20.63 24.97 -29.61
N PRO A 622 -21.21 24.51 -28.47
CA PRO A 622 -21.83 23.20 -28.38
C PRO A 622 -22.97 23.02 -29.40
N SER A 623 -23.20 21.78 -29.83
CA SER A 623 -24.30 21.46 -30.74
C SER A 623 -25.64 21.47 -30.01
N ASP A 624 -26.66 22.10 -30.61
CA ASP A 624 -28.05 22.08 -30.12
C ASP A 624 -28.74 20.72 -30.27
N LYS A 625 -28.15 19.80 -31.05
CA LYS A 625 -28.68 18.44 -31.19
C LYS A 625 -28.40 17.64 -29.91
N PRO A 626 -29.42 17.07 -29.24
CA PRO A 626 -29.23 16.29 -28.04
C PRO A 626 -28.45 14.99 -28.33
N PRO A 627 -27.81 14.38 -27.30
CA PRO A 627 -27.19 13.07 -27.44
C PRO A 627 -28.20 12.01 -27.86
N ILE A 628 -27.72 10.94 -28.48
CA ILE A 628 -28.56 9.78 -28.79
C ILE A 628 -29.04 9.14 -27.48
N LYS A 629 -30.27 8.64 -27.48
CA LYS A 629 -30.82 7.93 -26.32
C LYS A 629 -30.12 6.57 -26.17
N THR A 630 -29.83 6.21 -24.93
CA THR A 630 -29.26 4.89 -24.61
C THR A 630 -30.30 3.78 -24.82
N PRO A 631 -29.90 2.51 -25.01
CA PRO A 631 -30.84 1.39 -25.05
C PRO A 631 -31.73 1.30 -23.81
N GLY A 632 -31.22 1.72 -22.65
CA GLY A 632 -31.98 1.79 -21.39
C GLY A 632 -33.01 2.89 -21.38
N GLU A 633 -32.67 4.11 -21.80
CA GLU A 633 -33.65 5.20 -21.95
C GLU A 633 -34.75 4.83 -22.95
N LEU A 634 -34.38 4.21 -24.07
CA LEU A 634 -35.34 3.71 -25.05
C LEU A 634 -36.20 2.57 -24.47
N ALA A 635 -35.65 1.69 -23.63
CA ALA A 635 -36.41 0.64 -22.95
C ALA A 635 -37.40 1.24 -21.93
N MET A 636 -36.98 2.24 -21.15
CA MET A 636 -37.85 2.97 -20.23
C MET A 636 -39.00 3.65 -20.98
N GLU A 637 -38.72 4.27 -22.14
CA GLU A 637 -39.77 4.84 -23.01
C GLU A 637 -40.72 3.78 -23.58
N ARG A 638 -40.21 2.56 -23.82
CA ARG A 638 -41.03 1.40 -24.23
C ARG A 638 -41.75 0.71 -23.05
N GLY A 639 -41.48 1.09 -21.81
CA GLY A 639 -42.01 0.42 -20.62
C GLY A 639 -41.40 -0.97 -20.37
N GLU A 640 -40.24 -1.26 -20.98
CA GLU A 640 -39.51 -2.50 -20.78
C GLU A 640 -38.60 -2.39 -19.53
N PRO A 641 -38.49 -3.45 -18.71
CA PRO A 641 -37.56 -3.46 -17.58
C PRO A 641 -36.11 -3.41 -18.09
N TRP A 642 -35.31 -2.50 -17.53
CA TRP A 642 -33.88 -2.34 -17.83
C TRP A 642 -33.07 -2.42 -16.54
N PRO A 643 -31.88 -3.06 -16.53
CA PRO A 643 -31.23 -3.80 -17.63
C PRO A 643 -32.01 -5.06 -18.04
N PRO A 644 -31.84 -5.57 -19.28
CA PRO A 644 -32.38 -6.87 -19.65
C PRO A 644 -31.87 -7.90 -18.63
N PRO A 645 -32.70 -8.88 -18.23
CA PRO A 645 -32.24 -9.93 -17.33
C PRO A 645 -31.00 -10.59 -17.95
N VAL A 646 -29.84 -10.33 -17.37
CA VAL A 646 -28.59 -10.95 -17.78
C VAL A 646 -28.78 -12.43 -17.53
N ALA A 647 -28.74 -13.26 -18.58
CA ALA A 647 -28.73 -14.70 -18.40
C ALA A 647 -27.59 -15.01 -17.43
N GLU A 648 -27.88 -15.68 -16.31
CA GLU A 648 -26.84 -15.99 -15.32
C GLU A 648 -25.64 -16.61 -16.05
N PRO A 649 -24.43 -16.03 -15.89
CA PRO A 649 -23.29 -16.52 -16.64
C PRO A 649 -23.10 -18.00 -16.34
N ALA A 650 -22.83 -18.80 -17.36
CA ALA A 650 -22.84 -20.26 -17.29
C ALA A 650 -21.99 -20.82 -16.14
N PHE A 651 -20.96 -20.07 -15.72
CA PHE A 651 -20.13 -20.41 -14.56
C PHE A 651 -20.89 -20.35 -13.23
N LYS A 652 -21.81 -19.39 -12.98
CA LYS A 652 -22.60 -19.34 -11.73
C LYS A 652 -23.55 -20.52 -11.63
N ALA A 653 -24.19 -20.87 -12.75
CA ALA A 653 -25.00 -22.09 -12.84
C ALA A 653 -24.14 -23.35 -12.62
N ALA A 654 -22.92 -23.39 -13.17
CA ALA A 654 -21.98 -24.49 -12.95
C ALA A 654 -21.48 -24.58 -11.50
N ILE A 655 -21.20 -23.44 -10.84
CA ILE A 655 -20.83 -23.37 -9.42
C ILE A 655 -21.99 -23.83 -8.54
N ALA A 656 -23.21 -23.36 -8.81
CA ALA A 656 -24.40 -23.76 -8.07
C ALA A 656 -24.66 -25.27 -8.22
N ALA A 657 -24.56 -25.81 -9.44
CA ALA A 657 -24.70 -27.24 -9.70
C ALA A 657 -23.58 -28.06 -9.03
N ALA A 658 -22.34 -27.60 -9.08
CA ALA A 658 -21.20 -28.25 -8.42
C ALA A 658 -21.34 -28.23 -6.90
N SER A 659 -21.80 -27.11 -6.32
CA SER A 659 -22.05 -26.97 -4.89
C SER A 659 -23.17 -27.91 -4.42
N GLN A 660 -24.28 -27.99 -5.17
CA GLN A 660 -25.37 -28.92 -4.90
C GLN A 660 -24.91 -30.38 -5.02
N ALA A 661 -24.08 -30.71 -6.02
CA ALA A 661 -23.51 -32.05 -6.18
C ALA A 661 -22.57 -32.41 -5.01
N ALA A 662 -21.76 -31.45 -4.53
CA ALA A 662 -20.88 -31.66 -3.39
C ALA A 662 -21.65 -31.81 -2.06
N GLU A 663 -22.72 -31.04 -1.85
CA GLU A 663 -23.63 -31.22 -0.71
C GLU A 663 -24.36 -32.56 -0.76
N ALA A 664 -24.84 -32.98 -1.93
CA ALA A 664 -25.47 -34.29 -2.13
C ALA A 664 -24.49 -35.44 -1.83
N ALA A 665 -23.25 -35.35 -2.30
CA ALA A 665 -22.21 -36.33 -2.03
C ALA A 665 -21.83 -36.39 -0.53
N ARG A 666 -21.78 -35.24 0.16
CA ARG A 666 -21.57 -35.19 1.61
C ARG A 666 -22.75 -35.79 2.39
N ALA A 667 -23.98 -35.49 1.98
CA ALA A 667 -25.17 -36.06 2.60
C ALA A 667 -25.26 -37.59 2.40
N GLU A 668 -24.80 -38.12 1.27
CA GLU A 668 -24.66 -39.56 1.04
C GLU A 668 -23.56 -40.20 1.90
N ALA A 669 -22.42 -39.53 2.05
CA ALA A 669 -21.33 -39.99 2.91
C ALA A 669 -21.76 -40.04 4.40
N ASP A 670 -22.50 -39.04 4.87
CA ASP A 670 -23.02 -38.98 6.25
C ASP A 670 -24.14 -40.03 6.49
N ARG A 671 -24.93 -40.36 5.46
CA ARG A 671 -25.91 -41.47 5.53
C ARG A 671 -25.23 -42.84 5.60
N ASN A 672 -24.13 -43.04 4.87
CA ASN A 672 -23.36 -44.28 4.93
C ASN A 672 -22.51 -44.41 6.20
N ALA A 673 -22.16 -43.29 6.86
CA ALA A 673 -21.48 -43.30 8.16
C ALA A 673 -22.43 -43.58 9.35
N ASN A 674 -23.72 -43.27 9.22
CA ASN A 674 -24.75 -43.48 10.26
C ASN A 674 -25.76 -44.61 9.91
N GLY A 675 -25.30 -45.67 9.25
CA GLY A 675 -26.08 -46.89 9.10
C GLY A 675 -26.23 -47.65 10.43
N PRO A 676 -27.45 -48.03 10.86
CA PRO A 676 -27.64 -48.81 12.08
C PRO A 676 -27.32 -50.28 11.78
N ASN A 677 -26.12 -50.74 12.11
CA ASN A 677 -25.88 -52.18 12.31
C ASN A 677 -24.71 -52.43 13.26
N GLY A 678 -25.04 -52.51 14.54
CA GLY A 678 -24.20 -53.13 15.56
C GLY A 678 -24.35 -54.66 15.56
N PHE A 679 -23.20 -55.35 15.58
CA PHE A 679 -22.90 -56.63 16.23
C PHE A 679 -24.00 -57.71 16.40
N ASN A 680 -23.78 -58.94 15.88
CA ASN A 680 -23.32 -60.10 16.70
C ASN A 680 -23.07 -61.41 15.91
N GLY A 681 -21.99 -62.13 16.26
CA GLY A 681 -21.99 -63.59 16.49
C GLY A 681 -21.61 -64.60 15.37
N GLY A 682 -20.57 -65.41 15.62
CA GLY A 682 -20.53 -66.85 15.25
C GLY A 682 -19.46 -67.35 14.26
N GLN A 683 -18.41 -68.02 14.76
CA GLN A 683 -17.48 -68.93 14.06
C GLN A 683 -18.13 -70.31 13.76
N PRO A 684 -17.49 -71.31 13.10
CA PRO A 684 -16.36 -71.32 12.13
C PRO A 684 -16.57 -72.27 10.90
N GLY A 685 -15.75 -72.11 9.84
CA GLY A 685 -15.37 -73.22 8.94
C GLY A 685 -15.93 -73.21 7.51
N GLY A 686 -15.03 -73.40 6.53
CA GLY A 686 -15.40 -73.77 5.15
C GLY A 686 -14.48 -73.20 4.08
N ASN A 687 -13.48 -73.98 3.66
CA ASN A 687 -12.76 -73.78 2.40
C ASN A 687 -13.74 -73.63 1.24
N ARG A 688 -13.62 -72.56 0.44
CA ARG A 688 -13.97 -72.55 -0.99
C ARG A 688 -13.11 -71.51 -1.71
N GLU A 689 -12.49 -71.96 -2.80
CA GLU A 689 -11.61 -71.22 -3.71
C GLU A 689 -12.34 -70.04 -4.40
N PRO A 690 -11.61 -69.00 -4.85
CA PRO A 690 -12.20 -67.89 -5.60
C PRO A 690 -12.41 -68.26 -7.08
N VAL A 691 -13.62 -68.01 -7.56
CA VAL A 691 -14.03 -68.11 -8.98
C VAL A 691 -13.59 -66.82 -9.70
N PRO A 692 -13.04 -66.86 -10.93
CA PRO A 692 -12.54 -65.66 -11.60
C PRO A 692 -13.68 -64.87 -12.24
N HIS A 693 -13.88 -63.62 -11.82
CA HIS A 693 -14.71 -62.65 -12.54
C HIS A 693 -13.95 -62.11 -13.76
N GLY A 694 -14.55 -62.26 -14.95
CA GLY A 694 -14.10 -61.60 -16.18
C GLY A 694 -14.24 -60.08 -16.12
N PRO A 695 -13.62 -59.34 -17.05
CA PRO A 695 -13.53 -57.89 -16.97
C PRO A 695 -14.90 -57.23 -17.17
N THR A 696 -15.44 -56.64 -16.11
CA THR A 696 -16.56 -55.70 -16.18
C THR A 696 -16.08 -54.37 -16.75
N GLN A 697 -16.84 -53.81 -17.70
CA GLN A 697 -16.58 -52.53 -18.34
C GLN A 697 -16.55 -51.41 -17.30
N PRO A 698 -15.57 -50.47 -17.34
CA PRO A 698 -15.61 -49.28 -16.49
C PRO A 698 -16.80 -48.40 -16.89
N ASP A 699 -17.66 -48.07 -15.92
CA ASP A 699 -18.83 -47.24 -16.11
C ASP A 699 -18.43 -45.75 -16.13
N TYR A 700 -18.59 -45.12 -17.30
CA TYR A 700 -18.31 -43.70 -17.52
C TYR A 700 -19.59 -42.82 -17.47
N GLY A 701 -20.69 -43.32 -16.90
CA GLY A 701 -21.93 -42.55 -16.78
C GLY A 701 -22.66 -42.35 -18.11
N ALA A 702 -22.59 -43.34 -19.01
CA ALA A 702 -23.30 -43.30 -20.28
C ALA A 702 -24.80 -43.64 -20.11
N PRO A 703 -25.71 -43.08 -20.93
CA PRO A 703 -27.14 -43.40 -20.88
C PRO A 703 -27.40 -44.90 -21.11
N ALA A 704 -28.48 -45.42 -20.53
CA ALA A 704 -28.85 -46.84 -20.64
C ALA A 704 -28.91 -47.29 -22.12
N GLY A 705 -28.05 -48.23 -22.50
CA GLY A 705 -27.99 -48.83 -23.85
C GLY A 705 -26.86 -48.35 -24.75
N TRP A 706 -25.96 -47.47 -24.28
CA TRP A 706 -24.78 -47.07 -25.05
C TRP A 706 -23.58 -48.01 -24.82
N HIS A 707 -22.87 -48.39 -25.90
CA HIS A 707 -21.63 -49.16 -25.83
C HIS A 707 -20.52 -48.46 -26.63
N ALA A 708 -19.30 -48.43 -26.09
CA ALA A 708 -18.13 -47.87 -26.75
C ALA A 708 -17.72 -48.71 -27.99
N PRO A 709 -17.43 -48.09 -29.15
CA PRO A 709 -16.95 -48.82 -30.32
C PRO A 709 -15.63 -49.55 -30.02
N GLY A 710 -15.60 -50.87 -30.16
CA GLY A 710 -14.40 -51.69 -29.96
C GLY A 710 -14.32 -52.48 -28.63
N TRP A 711 -15.43 -52.59 -27.89
CA TRP A 711 -15.53 -53.45 -26.71
C TRP A 711 -16.27 -54.76 -27.02
N PRO A 712 -15.84 -55.94 -26.50
CA PRO A 712 -14.63 -56.21 -25.71
C PRO A 712 -13.35 -56.33 -26.57
N PRO A 713 -12.15 -56.16 -25.98
CA PRO A 713 -10.89 -56.32 -26.72
C PRO A 713 -10.69 -57.78 -27.18
N PRO A 714 -10.07 -58.02 -28.34
CA PRO A 714 -9.78 -59.38 -28.81
C PRO A 714 -8.80 -60.10 -27.86
N PRO A 715 -8.95 -61.42 -27.65
CA PRO A 715 -8.12 -62.16 -26.70
C PRO A 715 -6.65 -62.16 -27.11
N GLN A 716 -5.78 -61.74 -26.20
CA GLN A 716 -4.32 -61.77 -26.36
C GLN A 716 -3.84 -63.23 -26.47
N GLN A 717 -3.37 -63.61 -27.66
CA GLN A 717 -2.59 -64.84 -27.82
C GLN A 717 -1.20 -64.64 -27.20
N GLN A 718 -0.88 -65.50 -26.23
CA GLN A 718 0.45 -65.63 -25.67
C GLN A 718 1.43 -66.13 -26.73
N HIS A 719 2.42 -65.32 -27.09
CA HIS A 719 3.62 -65.78 -27.79
C HIS A 719 4.88 -65.41 -27.01
N GLN A 720 5.67 -66.46 -26.75
CA GLN A 720 6.98 -66.45 -26.11
C GLN A 720 8.06 -65.77 -26.97
N PRO A 721 9.21 -65.39 -26.38
CA PRO A 721 10.13 -64.42 -26.97
C PRO A 721 11.04 -65.07 -28.00
N ASN A 722 11.24 -64.40 -29.15
CA ASN A 722 12.32 -64.77 -30.07
C ASN A 722 13.14 -63.53 -30.48
N TYR A 723 14.45 -63.66 -30.33
CA TYR A 723 15.49 -62.69 -30.66
C TYR A 723 15.56 -62.41 -32.17
N TRP A 724 15.77 -61.15 -32.60
CA TRP A 724 16.56 -60.85 -33.81
C TRP A 724 17.07 -59.39 -33.89
N TYR A 725 18.27 -59.23 -34.45
CA TYR A 725 19.13 -58.05 -34.59
C TYR A 725 18.60 -56.92 -35.51
N PRO A 726 19.15 -55.67 -35.44
CA PRO A 726 18.74 -54.53 -36.26
C PRO A 726 19.47 -54.48 -37.62
N PRO A 727 18.85 -53.97 -38.69
CA PRO A 727 19.60 -53.50 -39.86
C PRO A 727 19.39 -52.00 -40.17
N ALA A 728 20.54 -51.32 -40.17
CA ALA A 728 21.06 -50.31 -41.10
C ALA A 728 20.21 -49.13 -41.61
N GLN A 729 20.75 -47.93 -41.40
CA GLN A 729 20.40 -46.67 -42.06
C GLN A 729 20.73 -46.68 -43.57
N PRO A 730 19.93 -46.00 -44.40
CA PRO A 730 20.37 -45.45 -45.68
C PRO A 730 20.57 -43.91 -45.64
N PRO A 731 21.28 -43.34 -46.62
CA PRO A 731 22.22 -42.22 -46.40
C PRO A 731 21.64 -40.82 -46.65
N GLN A 732 22.30 -39.82 -46.04
CA GLN A 732 22.10 -38.40 -46.30
C GLN A 732 22.56 -37.99 -47.72
N GLN A 733 21.84 -37.05 -48.35
CA GLN A 733 22.34 -36.13 -49.39
C GLN A 733 21.50 -34.81 -49.42
N PRO A 734 22.05 -33.69 -49.94
CA PRO A 734 21.95 -32.37 -49.32
C PRO A 734 20.90 -31.43 -49.95
N TYR A 735 20.27 -30.60 -49.12
CA TYR A 735 19.25 -29.62 -49.55
C TYR A 735 19.91 -28.27 -49.93
N TRP A 736 19.85 -27.91 -51.21
CA TRP A 736 20.10 -26.56 -51.72
C TRP A 736 18.77 -25.79 -51.86
N PRO A 737 18.73 -24.47 -51.63
CA PRO A 737 17.48 -23.69 -51.66
C PRO A 737 17.18 -23.17 -53.07
N GLN A 738 15.94 -23.31 -53.53
CA GLN A 738 15.42 -22.75 -54.79
C GLN A 738 13.92 -22.37 -54.63
N PRO A 739 13.38 -21.48 -55.49
CA PRO A 739 12.79 -20.21 -55.06
C PRO A 739 11.27 -20.14 -55.19
N VAL A 740 10.70 -19.13 -54.54
CA VAL A 740 9.27 -18.78 -54.57
C VAL A 740 8.81 -18.30 -55.97
N PRO A 741 7.67 -18.78 -56.50
CA PRO A 741 7.09 -18.26 -57.74
C PRO A 741 6.23 -17.01 -57.48
N SER A 742 6.43 -16.00 -58.32
CA SER A 742 5.65 -14.76 -58.42
C SER A 742 4.54 -14.87 -59.48
N TYR A 743 3.36 -14.31 -59.21
CA TYR A 743 2.42 -13.78 -60.23
C TYR A 743 1.70 -12.51 -59.70
N PRO A 744 1.23 -11.60 -60.59
CA PRO A 744 1.27 -10.15 -60.42
C PRO A 744 -0.10 -9.49 -60.23
N GLY A 745 -0.11 -8.28 -59.66
CA GLY A 745 -1.28 -7.37 -59.71
C GLY A 745 -1.27 -6.17 -58.75
N GLN A 746 -0.60 -5.06 -59.14
CA GLN A 746 -0.87 -3.63 -58.83
C GLN A 746 -0.96 -3.12 -57.35
N PRO A 747 -0.85 -1.80 -57.10
CA PRO A 747 0.37 -0.99 -57.08
C PRO A 747 0.73 -0.48 -55.66
N GLY A 748 2.02 -0.41 -55.32
CA GLY A 748 2.47 0.07 -54.01
C GLY A 748 2.49 1.61 -53.89
N PRO A 749 2.31 2.16 -52.67
CA PRO A 749 2.53 3.58 -52.37
C PRO A 749 4.03 3.94 -52.31
N PRO A 750 4.40 5.23 -52.52
CA PRO A 750 5.76 5.65 -52.84
C PRO A 750 6.75 5.59 -51.67
N ALA A 751 8.01 5.29 -51.99
CA ALA A 751 9.13 5.27 -51.07
C ALA A 751 9.56 6.69 -50.64
N HIS A 752 9.75 6.88 -49.33
CA HIS A 752 10.39 8.07 -48.77
C HIS A 752 11.92 8.01 -48.95
N PRO A 753 12.60 9.14 -49.22
CA PRO A 753 14.06 9.20 -49.33
C PRO A 753 14.75 9.08 -47.96
N PRO A 754 16.02 8.63 -47.90
CA PRO A 754 16.77 8.45 -46.65
C PRO A 754 17.17 9.80 -46.03
N TYR A 755 17.09 9.89 -44.70
CA TYR A 755 17.53 11.03 -43.91
C TYR A 755 19.06 11.21 -43.97
N PRO A 756 19.58 12.45 -44.05
CA PRO A 756 21.02 12.72 -43.96
C PRO A 756 21.55 12.58 -42.51
N PRO A 757 22.85 12.30 -42.33
CA PRO A 757 23.45 12.12 -41.01
C PRO A 757 23.60 13.45 -40.25
N TYR A 758 23.34 13.42 -38.93
CA TYR A 758 23.53 14.54 -38.02
C TYR A 758 25.02 14.92 -37.87
N PRO A 759 25.37 16.22 -37.84
CA PRO A 759 26.72 16.67 -37.52
C PRO A 759 27.04 16.50 -36.01
N PRO A 760 28.31 16.24 -35.64
CA PRO A 760 28.70 16.01 -34.26
C PRO A 760 28.77 17.31 -33.43
N TYR A 761 28.34 17.22 -32.17
CA TYR A 761 28.47 18.28 -31.16
C TYR A 761 29.96 18.53 -30.79
N PRO A 762 30.39 19.79 -30.62
CA PRO A 762 31.72 20.10 -30.12
C PRO A 762 31.83 19.90 -28.59
N PRO A 763 33.02 19.51 -28.06
CA PRO A 763 33.23 19.22 -26.65
C PRO A 763 33.35 20.48 -25.77
N PRO A 764 33.10 20.39 -24.45
CA PRO A 764 33.12 21.55 -23.55
C PRO A 764 34.55 21.84 -23.07
N GLY A 765 35.00 23.09 -23.20
CA GLY A 765 36.29 23.50 -22.69
C GLY A 765 36.55 25.02 -22.70
N GLN A 766 36.58 25.57 -21.48
CA GLN A 766 37.45 26.64 -20.97
C GLN A 766 37.18 28.13 -21.28
N SER A 767 37.01 28.83 -20.17
CA SER A 767 37.19 30.25 -19.82
C SER A 767 38.26 31.04 -20.58
N HIS A 768 37.96 32.32 -20.93
CA HIS A 768 38.68 33.55 -20.50
C HIS A 768 38.06 34.85 -21.13
N PRO A 769 38.46 36.09 -20.73
CA PRO A 769 37.56 37.22 -20.46
C PRO A 769 37.71 38.44 -21.41
N ASP A 770 36.91 39.48 -21.13
CA ASP A 770 37.06 40.90 -21.48
C ASP A 770 37.16 41.33 -22.95
N ALA A 771 36.20 42.15 -23.39
CA ALA A 771 36.47 43.43 -24.05
C ALA A 771 35.15 44.16 -24.39
N GLY A 772 34.95 45.33 -23.78
CA GLY A 772 33.93 46.28 -24.21
C GLY A 772 34.32 47.00 -25.51
N LYS A 773 33.32 47.55 -26.19
CA LYS A 773 33.27 48.90 -26.78
C LYS A 773 32.03 49.06 -27.66
N SER A 774 31.21 50.06 -27.32
CA SER A 774 30.27 50.76 -28.22
C SER A 774 31.04 51.42 -29.38
N PRO A 775 30.38 51.88 -30.49
CA PRO A 775 29.56 53.10 -30.43
C PRO A 775 28.34 53.20 -31.38
N GLU A 776 27.48 54.16 -31.03
CA GLU A 776 26.71 55.12 -31.85
C GLU A 776 25.77 54.66 -32.99
N LYS A 777 24.49 55.05 -32.83
CA LYS A 777 23.77 55.89 -33.81
C LYS A 777 22.58 56.65 -33.18
N GLU A 778 22.70 57.98 -33.19
CA GLU A 778 21.68 59.05 -33.31
C GLU A 778 20.61 58.71 -34.39
N ASP A 779 19.39 59.27 -34.46
CA ASP A 779 18.69 60.41 -33.87
C ASP A 779 17.16 60.22 -34.11
N ASP A 780 16.30 60.80 -33.27
CA ASP A 780 15.25 61.78 -33.65
C ASP A 780 14.07 61.92 -32.66
N ASP A 781 13.95 63.16 -32.17
CA ASP A 781 12.77 63.98 -31.88
C ASP A 781 11.87 63.83 -30.62
N VAL A 782 12.30 64.55 -29.57
CA VAL A 782 11.76 65.85 -29.06
C VAL A 782 10.30 65.99 -28.52
N SER A 783 10.29 66.39 -27.24
CA SER A 783 9.37 67.32 -26.52
C SER A 783 8.12 66.77 -25.81
N ARG A 784 8.13 66.81 -24.47
CA ARG A 784 7.57 67.94 -23.70
C ARG A 784 7.90 67.82 -22.21
N SER A 785 8.15 68.99 -21.65
CA SER A 785 8.71 69.32 -20.35
C SER A 785 7.64 69.51 -19.25
N ASN A 786 7.86 68.83 -18.12
CA ASN A 786 7.84 69.30 -16.73
C ASN A 786 6.55 69.81 -16.00
N PRO A 787 6.57 69.74 -14.64
CA PRO A 787 5.41 69.64 -13.72
C PRO A 787 5.10 71.01 -13.04
N PRO A 788 4.39 71.15 -11.89
CA PRO A 788 4.78 70.63 -10.56
C PRO A 788 3.63 70.22 -9.61
N ALA A 789 4.06 69.63 -8.48
CA ALA A 789 3.28 69.42 -7.27
C ALA A 789 2.98 70.72 -6.51
N HIS A 790 1.81 70.77 -5.85
CA HIS A 790 1.58 71.09 -4.43
C HIS A 790 0.22 71.79 -4.22
N GLY A 791 -0.53 71.23 -3.28
CA GLY A 791 -1.78 71.71 -2.70
C GLY A 791 -2.24 70.68 -1.68
#